data_AF-A0A354P8B5-F1
#
_entry.id   AF-A0A354P8B5-F1
#
_cell.length_a   1.000
_cell.length_b   1.000
_cell.length_c   1.000
_cell.angle_alpha   90.00
_cell.angle_beta   90.00
_cell.angle_gamma   90.00
#
_symmetry.space_group_name_H-M   'P 1'
#
loop_
_entity.id
_entity.type
_entity.pdbx_description
1 polymer ?
#
loop_
_entity_poly.entity_id
_entity_poly.type
_entity_poly.pdbx_seq_one_letter_code
_entity_poly.pdbx_strand_id
1 'polypeptide(L)'
;MKSLELLTAIVEGIEVLGRKIETLNSLNLTDLSVRSEEFFRELLNRLLNLNLKNINIEDRSATAIDLGDVDAQLAIQVTATGTAKKVRSTVSKFVERGLASQYPNLVILQIAKEGGRNIKNICDPYELKFDPQTDIWGRKKLARQISALSTEALQSLHDYMKSELPSLFRDGSSTHAASEMGVSASYAGGKNGASVSLTIFNRGSNARYLSTWFVEWGEKSANYSIRCESGLLPYRLQGQDRYTIVVDLERRRLEDITGLGILDGDNNRFASPPNQIESLKREAERRAIFYPEPESDDATDFSQCEMDVEARVESSIGGKQSLVFKITNKSDIAVPIVGAKLEWHYDPPRSTKAESGVNKKIREVQELGGSMNLACRSDLSSPVSPGGVVQFHVHESMAGMLLETLLGDVPDENITLVFGTKSGTGWKATEEGIPEAVREHAEYIRDGMLKTGRSRKEPQEWIVDTFAQEIPAVEFADGTNVIAGTDYVYSDICTTTWYVPRESETIRNWESRWEKMREHFDRMAFVTRPIECTMLQNRVPGYHLNPLPELPSFGKDVMGMGSGLSREPAELVTRDGIPIFSDFPIRDAVGTSIANSAGEGFGWRFGVFRQYYKRSGPQWAGEAREYPGPSVDELAAECASLLYGLPAELAESVWRNWPQGFDRRSNSSEYFWFDAVFELAWQGQPGDRLHADRYAPVENGSIGLVGDGLFPRLPSFKFGKMRVAHEYGHPIQIASTLKNIVLASIAAIDVMLDRGFKIAEEKGSAK
;
A
#
# COMPACT_ATOMS: atom_id res chain seq x y z
N MET A 1 43.11 9.91 1.24
CA MET A 1 41.82 10.23 0.57
C MET A 1 41.31 9.03 -0.21
N LYS A 2 41.99 8.55 -1.27
CA LYS A 2 41.56 7.38 -2.06
C LYS A 2 41.19 6.12 -1.27
N SER A 3 42.01 5.68 -0.31
CA SER A 3 41.71 4.51 0.54
C SER A 3 40.44 4.68 1.39
N LEU A 4 40.16 5.89 1.87
CA LEU A 4 38.96 6.18 2.67
C LEU A 4 37.68 6.18 1.82
N GLU A 5 37.77 6.69 0.58
CA GLU A 5 36.69 6.66 -0.40
C GLU A 5 36.32 5.21 -0.78
N LEU A 6 37.33 4.40 -1.12
CA LEU A 6 37.15 2.99 -1.45
C LEU A 6 36.55 2.21 -0.26
N LEU A 7 37.06 2.44 0.94
CA LEU A 7 36.54 1.81 2.16
C LEU A 7 35.07 2.16 2.40
N THR A 8 34.72 3.45 2.25
CA THR A 8 33.34 3.92 2.45
C THR A 8 32.39 3.26 1.46
N ALA A 9 32.75 3.25 0.17
CA ALA A 9 31.93 2.64 -0.87
C ALA A 9 31.73 1.13 -0.67
N ILE A 10 32.79 0.40 -0.31
CA ILE A 10 32.71 -1.04 -0.04
C ILE A 10 31.80 -1.34 1.16
N VAL A 11 31.97 -0.61 2.26
CA VAL A 11 31.17 -0.81 3.48
C VAL A 11 29.69 -0.47 3.23
N GLU A 12 29.41 0.62 2.52
CA GLU A 12 28.05 0.97 2.11
C GLU A 12 27.42 -0.12 1.23
N GLY A 13 28.16 -0.66 0.26
CA GLY A 13 27.72 -1.75 -0.58
C GLY A 13 27.32 -3.01 0.21
N ILE A 14 28.13 -3.41 1.20
CA ILE A 14 27.85 -4.57 2.08
C ILE A 14 26.61 -4.32 2.94
N GLU A 15 26.45 -3.13 3.49
CA GLU A 15 25.28 -2.76 4.32
C GLU A 15 23.97 -2.69 3.48
N VAL A 16 24.04 -2.23 2.23
CA VAL A 16 22.87 -2.25 1.33
C VAL A 16 22.52 -3.69 0.92
N LEU A 17 23.51 -4.50 0.55
CA LEU A 17 23.29 -5.89 0.16
C LEU A 17 22.69 -6.71 1.31
N GLY A 18 23.20 -6.55 2.53
CA GLY A 18 22.66 -7.23 3.71
C GLY A 18 21.19 -6.93 3.97
N ARG A 19 20.79 -5.66 3.83
CA ARG A 19 19.38 -5.22 3.96
C ARG A 19 18.49 -5.80 2.86
N LYS A 20 18.97 -5.79 1.61
CA LYS A 20 18.22 -6.35 0.47
C LYS A 20 17.94 -7.84 0.66
N ILE A 21 18.95 -8.59 1.12
CA ILE A 21 18.81 -10.02 1.42
C ILE A 21 17.85 -10.25 2.61
N GLU A 22 17.84 -9.36 3.60
CA GLU A 22 16.87 -9.40 4.71
C GLU A 22 15.42 -9.25 4.20
N THR A 23 15.16 -8.24 3.36
CA THR A 23 13.83 -7.98 2.77
C THR A 23 13.35 -9.15 1.90
N LEU A 24 14.21 -9.69 1.05
CA LEU A 24 13.82 -10.77 0.14
C LEU A 24 13.52 -12.08 0.88
N ASN A 25 14.26 -12.38 1.96
CA ASN A 25 13.95 -13.54 2.80
C ASN A 25 12.63 -13.39 3.57
N SER A 26 12.25 -12.17 3.98
CA SER A 26 10.93 -11.95 4.60
C SER A 26 9.75 -12.13 3.64
N LEU A 27 10.01 -12.11 2.32
CA LEU A 27 9.03 -12.36 1.26
C LEU A 27 9.01 -13.82 0.78
N ASN A 28 9.72 -14.75 1.46
CA ASN A 28 9.89 -16.15 1.07
C ASN A 28 10.52 -16.38 -0.34
N LEU A 29 11.18 -15.37 -0.92
CA LEU A 29 11.88 -15.47 -2.21
C LEU A 29 13.31 -16.00 -2.00
N THR A 30 13.50 -17.32 -2.07
CA THR A 30 14.73 -18.01 -1.65
C THR A 30 15.81 -18.18 -2.73
N ASP A 31 15.51 -17.87 -4.00
CA ASP A 31 16.44 -18.03 -5.14
C ASP A 31 17.69 -17.13 -5.08
N LEU A 32 17.69 -16.08 -4.24
CA LEU A 32 18.86 -15.22 -4.04
C LEU A 32 19.90 -15.80 -3.07
N SER A 33 19.55 -16.82 -2.27
CA SER A 33 20.48 -17.43 -1.30
C SER A 33 21.67 -18.11 -1.99
N VAL A 34 21.41 -18.89 -3.05
CA VAL A 34 22.45 -19.56 -3.86
C VAL A 34 23.33 -18.56 -4.62
N ARG A 35 22.75 -17.47 -5.15
CA ARG A 35 23.54 -16.39 -5.80
C ARG A 35 24.36 -15.57 -4.79
N SER A 36 23.93 -15.51 -3.53
CA SER A 36 24.67 -14.81 -2.47
C SER A 36 25.92 -15.58 -2.02
N GLU A 37 25.88 -16.91 -2.04
CA GLU A 37 27.03 -17.76 -1.68
C GLU A 37 28.22 -17.52 -2.60
N GLU A 38 28.01 -17.50 -3.92
CA GLU A 38 29.06 -17.26 -4.91
C GLU A 38 29.69 -15.86 -4.78
N PHE A 39 28.85 -14.85 -4.50
CA PHE A 39 29.31 -13.50 -4.21
C PHE A 39 30.19 -13.45 -2.95
N PHE A 40 29.71 -14.03 -1.84
CA PHE A 40 30.46 -14.01 -0.57
C PHE A 40 31.72 -14.88 -0.63
N ARG A 41 31.75 -15.94 -1.43
CA ARG A 41 32.96 -16.75 -1.70
C ARG A 41 34.07 -15.87 -2.26
N GLU A 42 33.80 -15.18 -3.36
CA GLU A 42 34.79 -14.36 -4.04
C GLU A 42 35.17 -13.11 -3.21
N LEU A 43 34.22 -12.53 -2.48
CA LEU A 43 34.46 -11.46 -1.52
C LEU A 43 35.45 -11.89 -0.42
N LEU A 44 35.21 -13.05 0.20
CA LEU A 44 36.02 -13.55 1.31
C LEU A 44 37.40 -14.02 0.85
N ASN A 45 37.51 -14.60 -0.34
CA ASN A 45 38.80 -14.94 -0.95
C ASN A 45 39.69 -13.72 -1.12
N ARG A 46 39.11 -12.60 -1.60
CA ARG A 46 39.82 -11.33 -1.76
C ARG A 46 40.14 -10.65 -0.43
N LEU A 47 39.22 -10.72 0.54
CA LEU A 47 39.37 -10.09 1.85
C LEU A 47 40.42 -10.76 2.73
N LEU A 48 40.46 -12.10 2.72
CA LEU A 48 41.27 -12.89 3.64
C LEU A 48 42.43 -13.63 2.96
N ASN A 49 42.57 -13.46 1.65
CA ASN A 49 43.53 -14.19 0.83
C ASN A 49 43.36 -15.72 0.98
N LEU A 50 42.12 -16.18 0.82
CA LEU A 50 41.69 -17.58 0.92
C LEU A 50 41.39 -18.16 -0.46
N ASN A 51 41.24 -19.49 -0.51
CA ASN A 51 40.82 -20.27 -1.68
C ASN A 51 39.54 -21.06 -1.38
N LEU A 52 38.51 -20.37 -0.88
CA LEU A 52 37.20 -20.92 -0.59
C LEU A 52 36.52 -21.42 -1.86
N LYS A 53 36.00 -22.64 -1.78
CA LYS A 53 35.19 -23.30 -2.81
C LYS A 53 33.81 -23.63 -2.24
N ASN A 54 32.79 -23.64 -3.11
CA ASN A 54 31.45 -24.10 -2.74
C ASN A 54 31.48 -25.60 -2.49
N ILE A 55 31.13 -26.03 -1.28
CA ILE A 55 31.12 -27.45 -0.91
C ILE A 55 29.88 -28.15 -1.52
N ASN A 56 28.81 -27.38 -1.77
CA ASN A 56 27.55 -27.84 -2.39
C ASN A 56 27.70 -28.36 -3.84
N ILE A 57 28.83 -28.12 -4.52
CA ILE A 57 29.03 -28.52 -5.93
C ILE A 57 29.64 -29.93 -6.05
N GLU A 58 30.33 -30.43 -5.03
CA GLU A 58 30.99 -31.75 -5.06
C GLU A 58 30.22 -32.84 -4.30
N ASP A 59 29.36 -32.48 -3.33
CA ASP A 59 28.50 -33.45 -2.63
C ASP A 59 27.16 -32.80 -2.19
N ARG A 60 26.08 -33.05 -2.95
CA ARG A 60 24.72 -32.51 -2.71
C ARG A 60 24.10 -32.92 -1.37
N SER A 61 24.73 -33.83 -0.63
CA SER A 61 24.26 -34.26 0.68
C SER A 61 24.68 -33.32 1.83
N ALA A 62 25.51 -32.30 1.58
CA ALA A 62 26.27 -31.50 2.57
C ALA A 62 25.59 -30.21 3.15
N THR A 63 24.31 -30.22 3.55
CA THR A 63 23.56 -29.07 4.11
C THR A 63 23.96 -28.55 5.52
N ALA A 64 25.26 -28.38 5.80
CA ALA A 64 25.75 -27.83 7.08
C ALA A 64 26.64 -26.59 6.96
N ILE A 65 27.33 -26.42 5.83
CA ILE A 65 28.27 -25.33 5.52
C ILE A 65 28.22 -25.06 4.01
N ASP A 66 28.49 -23.82 3.59
CA ASP A 66 28.38 -23.44 2.17
C ASP A 66 29.75 -23.42 1.50
N LEU A 67 30.78 -22.92 2.21
CA LEU A 67 32.12 -22.67 1.69
C LEU A 67 33.20 -23.39 2.50
N GLY A 68 34.26 -23.85 1.85
CA GLY A 68 35.43 -24.47 2.51
C GLY A 68 36.74 -24.19 1.82
N ASP A 69 37.78 -24.05 2.62
CA ASP A 69 39.19 -23.97 2.19
C ASP A 69 39.98 -25.01 2.97
N VAL A 70 40.44 -26.04 2.25
CA VAL A 70 41.16 -27.18 2.84
C VAL A 70 42.55 -26.77 3.32
N ASP A 71 43.22 -25.89 2.58
CA ASP A 71 44.58 -25.45 2.89
C ASP A 71 44.57 -24.54 4.13
N ALA A 72 43.57 -23.65 4.21
CA ALA A 72 43.33 -22.81 5.39
C ALA A 72 42.61 -23.53 6.53
N GLN A 73 42.18 -24.78 6.34
CA GLN A 73 41.47 -25.58 7.33
C GLN A 73 40.23 -24.87 7.90
N LEU A 74 39.50 -24.15 7.04
CA LEU A 74 38.41 -23.24 7.42
C LEU A 74 37.13 -23.56 6.63
N ALA A 75 36.02 -23.66 7.35
CA ALA A 75 34.68 -23.75 6.78
C ALA A 75 33.84 -22.51 7.14
N ILE A 76 33.02 -22.05 6.21
CA ILE A 76 32.15 -20.89 6.38
C ILE A 76 30.71 -21.23 5.99
N GLN A 77 29.78 -21.05 6.92
CA GLN A 77 28.35 -21.00 6.62
C GLN A 77 27.93 -19.54 6.40
N VAL A 78 27.39 -19.23 5.23
CA VAL A 78 26.74 -17.97 4.91
C VAL A 78 25.25 -18.10 5.25
N THR A 79 24.69 -17.15 6.01
CA THR A 79 23.27 -17.19 6.36
C THR A 79 22.64 -15.82 6.52
N ALA A 80 21.40 -15.68 6.05
CA ALA A 80 20.61 -14.48 6.25
C ALA A 80 19.95 -14.39 7.65
N THR A 81 20.00 -15.47 8.46
CA THR A 81 19.29 -15.53 9.75
C THR A 81 20.21 -15.87 10.91
N GLY A 82 20.31 -14.97 11.89
CA GLY A 82 21.10 -15.17 13.11
C GLY A 82 20.23 -15.45 14.33
N THR A 83 19.65 -16.65 14.44
CA THR A 83 18.97 -17.09 15.68
C THR A 83 19.81 -18.10 16.44
N ALA A 84 19.64 -18.15 17.77
CA ALA A 84 20.35 -19.12 18.60
C ALA A 84 20.08 -20.58 18.18
N LYS A 85 18.86 -20.86 17.75
CA LYS A 85 18.45 -22.17 17.21
C LYS A 85 19.22 -22.52 15.93
N LYS A 86 19.40 -21.56 15.02
CA LYS A 86 20.13 -21.77 13.76
C LYS A 86 21.63 -22.02 14.00
N VAL A 87 22.26 -21.23 14.87
CA VAL A 87 23.67 -21.42 15.24
C VAL A 87 23.91 -22.82 15.82
N ARG A 88 23.09 -23.25 16.79
CA ARG A 88 23.19 -24.60 17.36
C ARG A 88 23.01 -25.69 16.29
N SER A 89 22.00 -25.54 15.43
CA SER A 89 21.75 -26.50 14.35
C SER A 89 22.90 -26.60 13.36
N THR A 90 23.56 -25.49 13.01
CA THR A 90 24.73 -25.48 12.12
C THR A 90 25.91 -26.20 12.77
N VAL A 91 26.22 -25.89 14.03
CA VAL A 91 27.34 -26.53 14.73
C VAL A 91 27.11 -28.03 14.93
N SER A 92 25.91 -28.45 15.36
CA SER A 92 25.59 -29.87 15.50
C SER A 92 25.74 -30.62 14.19
N LYS A 93 25.17 -30.11 13.09
CA LYS A 93 25.28 -30.74 11.77
C LYS A 93 26.72 -30.79 11.25
N PHE A 94 27.52 -29.76 11.52
CA PHE A 94 28.92 -29.71 11.11
C PHE A 94 29.74 -30.84 11.76
N VAL A 95 29.51 -31.09 13.05
CA VAL A 95 30.22 -32.13 13.78
C VAL A 95 29.67 -33.53 13.51
N GLU A 96 28.34 -33.69 13.49
CA GLU A 96 27.68 -34.98 13.16
C GLU A 96 28.17 -35.55 11.81
N ARG A 97 28.61 -34.68 10.90
CA ARG A 97 29.08 -35.04 9.56
C ARG A 97 30.60 -35.20 9.46
N GLY A 98 31.33 -35.08 10.57
CA GLY A 98 32.77 -35.25 10.61
C GLY A 98 33.58 -34.14 9.91
N LEU A 99 32.93 -33.04 9.50
CA LEU A 99 33.59 -31.95 8.76
C LEU A 99 34.68 -31.24 9.59
N ALA A 100 34.55 -31.29 10.92
CA ALA A 100 35.56 -30.80 11.87
C ALA A 100 36.95 -31.46 11.70
N SER A 101 37.01 -32.68 11.14
CA SER A 101 38.28 -33.38 10.86
C SER A 101 39.07 -32.75 9.71
N GLN A 102 38.37 -32.21 8.72
CA GLN A 102 38.95 -31.56 7.54
C GLN A 102 39.08 -30.04 7.75
N TYR A 103 38.11 -29.46 8.45
CA TYR A 103 37.99 -28.03 8.75
C TYR A 103 37.85 -27.82 10.26
N PRO A 104 38.94 -27.83 11.05
CA PRO A 104 38.88 -27.58 12.48
C PRO A 104 38.32 -26.20 12.85
N ASN A 105 38.33 -25.22 11.93
CA ASN A 105 37.81 -23.89 12.16
C ASN A 105 36.47 -23.69 11.41
N LEU A 106 35.43 -23.30 12.15
CA LEU A 106 34.11 -23.01 11.59
C LEU A 106 33.75 -21.54 11.84
N VAL A 107 33.32 -20.84 10.79
CA VAL A 107 32.77 -19.48 10.86
C VAL A 107 31.32 -19.47 10.40
N ILE A 108 30.45 -18.76 11.13
CA ILE A 108 29.08 -18.50 10.71
C ILE A 108 28.97 -17.03 10.32
N LEU A 109 28.89 -16.76 9.02
CA LEU A 109 28.71 -15.42 8.46
C LEU A 109 27.22 -15.07 8.36
N GLN A 110 26.79 -14.13 9.19
CA GLN A 110 25.42 -13.61 9.23
C GLN A 110 25.31 -12.32 8.42
N ILE A 111 24.73 -12.41 7.22
CA ILE A 111 24.73 -11.31 6.23
C ILE A 111 23.55 -10.33 6.39
N ALA A 112 22.45 -10.77 7.00
CA ALA A 112 21.23 -9.97 7.20
C ALA A 112 20.92 -9.75 8.69
N LYS A 113 20.26 -10.70 9.36
CA LYS A 113 19.95 -10.58 10.79
C LYS A 113 21.06 -11.17 11.65
N GLU A 114 21.67 -10.36 12.52
CA GLU A 114 22.71 -10.83 13.43
C GLU A 114 22.15 -11.29 14.79
N GLY A 115 22.65 -12.40 15.32
CA GLY A 115 22.26 -12.91 16.63
C GLY A 115 22.90 -14.24 16.99
N GLY A 116 22.59 -14.75 18.19
CA GLY A 116 23.16 -16.03 18.67
C GLY A 116 24.59 -15.92 19.23
N ARG A 117 25.10 -14.73 19.52
CA ARG A 117 26.43 -14.54 20.15
C ARG A 117 26.45 -14.90 21.63
N ASN A 118 25.34 -14.71 22.35
CA ASN A 118 25.25 -14.95 23.79
C ASN A 118 24.86 -16.40 24.16
N ILE A 119 25.07 -17.36 23.26
CA ILE A 119 24.71 -18.76 23.52
C ILE A 119 25.82 -19.40 24.36
N LYS A 120 25.43 -19.91 25.53
CA LYS A 120 26.30 -20.74 26.37
C LYS A 120 26.18 -22.20 25.96
N ASN A 121 27.26 -22.98 26.14
CA ASN A 121 27.32 -24.44 25.95
C ASN A 121 26.92 -24.90 24.54
N ILE A 122 27.62 -24.43 23.51
CA ILE A 122 27.42 -24.89 22.12
C ILE A 122 28.18 -26.20 21.84
N CYS A 123 29.35 -26.39 22.44
CA CYS A 123 30.33 -27.40 22.01
C CYS A 123 30.32 -28.72 22.81
N ASP A 124 29.39 -28.91 23.74
CA ASP A 124 29.28 -30.17 24.48
C ASP A 124 28.13 -30.97 23.86
N PRO A 125 28.36 -32.15 23.20
CA PRO A 125 29.46 -33.12 23.36
C PRO A 125 30.45 -33.27 22.17
N TYR A 126 30.78 -32.19 21.44
CA TYR A 126 31.23 -32.30 20.05
C TYR A 126 32.69 -31.88 19.73
N GLU A 127 33.53 -31.63 20.74
CA GLU A 127 34.99 -31.31 20.64
C GLU A 127 35.42 -30.19 19.66
N LEU A 128 34.50 -29.52 18.97
CA LEU A 128 34.79 -28.40 18.06
C LEU A 128 35.21 -27.15 18.84
N LYS A 129 36.33 -26.55 18.45
CA LYS A 129 36.73 -25.21 18.90
C LYS A 129 35.90 -24.15 18.17
N PHE A 130 34.76 -23.79 18.76
CA PHE A 130 33.89 -22.73 18.25
C PHE A 130 33.51 -21.78 19.40
N ASP A 131 33.94 -20.53 19.30
CA ASP A 131 33.54 -19.45 20.20
C ASP A 131 32.52 -18.54 19.49
N PRO A 132 31.24 -18.53 19.94
CA PRO A 132 30.19 -17.70 19.35
C PRO A 132 30.50 -16.19 19.34
N GLN A 133 31.40 -15.70 20.19
CA GLN A 133 31.81 -14.30 20.22
C GLN A 133 32.80 -13.96 19.12
N THR A 134 33.68 -14.89 18.74
CA THR A 134 34.69 -14.67 17.69
C THR A 134 34.29 -15.25 16.35
N ASP A 135 33.56 -16.36 16.33
CA ASP A 135 33.39 -17.18 15.13
C ASP A 135 32.04 -16.93 14.42
N ILE A 136 31.16 -16.11 15.04
CA ILE A 136 29.98 -15.55 14.38
C ILE A 136 30.32 -14.17 13.81
N TRP A 137 30.46 -14.12 12.49
CA TRP A 137 30.81 -12.90 11.79
C TRP A 137 29.54 -12.18 11.34
N GLY A 138 29.55 -10.87 11.49
CA GLY A 138 28.49 -9.98 11.00
C GLY A 138 29.10 -8.87 10.15
N ARG A 139 28.24 -7.97 9.65
CA ARG A 139 28.67 -6.88 8.76
C ARG A 139 29.71 -5.97 9.44
N LYS A 140 29.55 -5.72 10.74
CA LYS A 140 30.53 -4.95 11.53
C LYS A 140 31.92 -5.59 11.59
N LYS A 141 32.01 -6.92 11.64
CA LYS A 141 33.31 -7.62 11.68
C LYS A 141 33.97 -7.60 10.32
N LEU A 142 33.20 -7.83 9.25
CA LEU A 142 33.68 -7.67 7.87
C LEU A 142 34.18 -6.25 7.61
N ALA A 143 33.43 -5.22 8.00
CA ALA A 143 33.84 -3.82 7.82
C ALA A 143 35.17 -3.50 8.51
N ARG A 144 35.41 -4.05 9.72
CA ARG A 144 36.72 -3.92 10.39
C ARG A 144 37.83 -4.63 9.62
N GLN A 145 37.60 -5.85 9.15
CA GLN A 145 38.59 -6.58 8.35
C GLN A 145 38.91 -5.84 7.03
N ILE A 146 37.90 -5.29 6.36
CA ILE A 146 38.06 -4.50 5.14
C ILE A 146 38.85 -3.22 5.42
N SER A 147 38.59 -2.55 6.56
CA SER A 147 39.33 -1.33 6.94
C SER A 147 40.83 -1.55 7.17
N ALA A 148 41.27 -2.80 7.34
CA ALA A 148 42.67 -3.17 7.53
C ALA A 148 43.40 -3.51 6.21
N LEU A 149 42.72 -3.50 5.06
CA LEU A 149 43.30 -3.83 3.76
C LEU A 149 44.19 -2.71 3.21
N SER A 150 45.17 -3.08 2.37
CA SER A 150 45.95 -2.11 1.60
C SER A 150 45.07 -1.38 0.57
N THR A 151 45.55 -0.24 0.05
CA THR A 151 44.80 0.53 -0.95
C THR A 151 44.56 -0.28 -2.23
N GLU A 152 45.51 -1.13 -2.62
CA GLU A 152 45.45 -2.01 -3.79
C GLU A 152 44.41 -3.11 -3.60
N ALA A 153 44.38 -3.72 -2.41
CA ALA A 153 43.38 -4.74 -2.07
C ALA A 153 41.98 -4.14 -1.97
N LEU A 154 41.84 -2.94 -1.40
CA LEU A 154 40.59 -2.18 -1.41
C LEU A 154 40.12 -1.87 -2.83
N GLN A 155 41.02 -1.46 -3.73
CA GLN A 155 40.66 -1.21 -5.13
C GLN A 155 40.17 -2.49 -5.81
N SER A 156 40.87 -3.61 -5.65
CA SER A 156 40.47 -4.89 -6.22
C SER A 156 39.09 -5.35 -5.71
N LEU A 157 38.83 -5.19 -4.41
CA LEU A 157 37.55 -5.54 -3.81
C LEU A 157 36.43 -4.62 -4.30
N HIS A 158 36.70 -3.32 -4.41
CA HIS A 158 35.77 -2.33 -4.92
C HIS A 158 35.39 -2.62 -6.38
N ASP A 159 36.36 -2.95 -7.23
CA ASP A 159 36.10 -3.22 -8.65
C ASP A 159 35.25 -4.48 -8.86
N TYR A 160 35.52 -5.53 -8.07
CA TYR A 160 34.70 -6.73 -8.03
C TYR A 160 33.26 -6.42 -7.56
N MET A 161 33.11 -5.66 -6.46
CA MET A 161 31.78 -5.30 -5.98
C MET A 161 31.03 -4.41 -6.98
N LYS A 162 31.73 -3.53 -7.71
CA LYS A 162 31.14 -2.69 -8.76
C LYS A 162 30.67 -3.50 -9.97
N SER A 163 31.37 -4.57 -10.34
CA SER A 163 30.93 -5.46 -11.44
C SER A 163 29.73 -6.32 -11.06
N GLU A 164 29.72 -6.87 -9.83
CA GLU A 164 28.63 -7.73 -9.36
C GLU A 164 27.38 -6.93 -8.94
N LEU A 165 27.58 -5.69 -8.45
CA LEU A 165 26.51 -4.82 -7.95
C LEU A 165 26.54 -3.43 -8.62
N PRO A 166 26.36 -3.32 -9.96
CA PRO A 166 26.53 -2.05 -10.69
C PRO A 166 25.60 -0.93 -10.22
N SER A 167 24.43 -1.28 -9.68
CA SER A 167 23.45 -0.32 -9.16
C SER A 167 23.86 0.31 -7.82
N LEU A 168 24.83 -0.27 -7.09
CA LEU A 168 25.28 0.22 -5.79
C LEU A 168 26.51 1.13 -5.85
N PHE A 169 27.32 1.05 -6.92
CA PHE A 169 28.63 1.72 -7.04
C PHE A 169 28.68 2.79 -8.15
N ARG A 170 27.55 3.44 -8.45
CA ARG A 170 27.53 4.56 -9.40
C ARG A 170 28.09 5.81 -8.70
N ASP A 171 29.25 6.27 -9.18
CA ASP A 171 29.96 7.44 -8.65
C ASP A 171 29.09 8.70 -8.72
N GLY A 172 29.11 9.46 -7.62
CA GLY A 172 28.43 10.75 -7.44
C GLY A 172 29.01 11.91 -8.25
N SER A 173 29.45 11.69 -9.50
CA SER A 173 29.67 12.76 -10.46
C SER A 173 28.38 12.98 -11.26
N SER A 174 27.57 13.96 -10.82
CA SER A 174 26.51 14.69 -11.56
C SER A 174 25.78 13.90 -12.69
N THR A 175 24.52 13.50 -12.64
CA THR A 175 23.24 14.23 -12.49
C THR A 175 22.17 13.19 -12.94
N HIS A 176 20.96 13.11 -12.40
CA HIS A 176 19.87 14.03 -12.75
C HIS A 176 18.95 14.36 -11.57
N ALA A 177 18.69 13.46 -10.61
CA ALA A 177 17.63 13.68 -9.59
C ALA A 177 17.78 14.94 -8.71
N ALA A 178 18.99 15.31 -8.27
CA ALA A 178 19.22 16.46 -7.37
C ALA A 178 19.45 17.79 -8.11
N SER A 179 19.89 17.77 -9.38
CA SER A 179 19.91 18.96 -10.26
C SER A 179 18.52 19.28 -10.82
N GLU A 180 17.65 18.27 -10.81
CA GLU A 180 16.27 18.36 -11.28
C GLU A 180 15.31 18.90 -10.22
N MET A 181 15.62 18.93 -8.93
CA MET A 181 14.66 19.37 -7.90
C MET A 181 15.19 20.57 -7.11
N GLY A 182 14.57 21.74 -7.30
CA GLY A 182 14.84 22.94 -6.53
C GLY A 182 13.77 23.16 -5.47
N VAL A 183 14.16 23.33 -4.21
CA VAL A 183 13.22 23.70 -3.13
C VAL A 183 13.60 25.07 -2.62
N SER A 184 12.65 26.00 -2.61
CA SER A 184 12.84 27.33 -2.03
C SER A 184 11.88 27.56 -0.87
N ALA A 185 12.41 28.08 0.24
CA ALA A 185 11.63 28.49 1.39
C ALA A 185 11.48 30.02 1.39
N SER A 186 10.27 30.50 1.64
CA SER A 186 10.00 31.91 1.87
C SER A 186 8.95 32.09 2.96
N TYR A 187 9.03 33.21 3.67
CA TYR A 187 8.02 33.56 4.66
C TYR A 187 6.67 33.79 3.98
N ALA A 188 5.62 33.07 4.39
CA ALA A 188 4.29 33.17 3.79
C ALA A 188 3.34 34.10 4.56
N GLY A 189 3.59 34.26 5.86
CA GLY A 189 2.62 34.89 6.76
C GLY A 189 1.36 34.04 6.96
N GLY A 190 0.69 34.24 8.10
CA GLY A 190 -0.50 33.49 8.49
C GLY A 190 -1.16 34.16 9.70
N LYS A 191 -2.32 33.65 10.16
CA LYS A 191 -3.08 34.26 11.28
C LYS A 191 -2.23 34.43 12.56
N ASN A 192 -1.19 33.59 12.71
CA ASN A 192 -0.24 33.62 13.82
C ASN A 192 1.19 34.03 13.38
N GLY A 193 1.44 34.45 12.15
CA GLY A 193 2.78 34.87 11.71
C GLY A 193 3.87 33.78 11.71
N ALA A 194 3.48 32.49 11.75
CA ALA A 194 4.42 31.36 11.85
C ALA A 194 4.51 30.50 10.58
N SER A 195 3.84 30.93 9.51
CA SER A 195 3.68 30.14 8.29
C SER A 195 4.82 30.35 7.29
N VAL A 196 5.28 29.23 6.72
CA VAL A 196 6.36 29.19 5.73
C VAL A 196 5.86 28.57 4.42
N SER A 197 6.18 29.22 3.30
CA SER A 197 5.93 28.71 1.96
C SER A 197 7.14 27.92 1.49
N LEU A 198 6.90 26.69 1.04
CA LEU A 198 7.87 25.84 0.35
C LEU A 198 7.44 25.70 -1.11
N THR A 199 8.22 26.27 -2.01
CA THR A 199 8.05 26.09 -3.46
C THR A 199 9.06 25.05 -3.95
N ILE A 200 8.55 23.95 -4.49
CA ILE A 200 9.30 22.84 -5.04
C ILE A 200 9.21 22.92 -6.56
N PHE A 201 10.32 22.86 -7.27
CA PHE A 201 10.40 22.93 -8.72
C PHE A 201 11.15 21.74 -9.28
N ASN A 202 10.47 20.95 -10.11
CA ASN A 202 11.06 19.84 -10.81
C ASN A 202 11.58 20.30 -12.18
N ARG A 203 12.84 20.74 -12.22
CA ARG A 203 13.69 20.96 -13.40
C ARG A 203 13.97 19.68 -14.21
N GLY A 204 13.52 18.50 -13.77
CA GLY A 204 13.63 17.25 -14.52
C GLY A 204 12.52 17.05 -15.54
N SER A 205 12.68 16.06 -16.41
CA SER A 205 11.63 15.61 -17.33
C SER A 205 10.74 14.52 -16.72
N ASN A 206 11.20 13.88 -15.64
CA ASN A 206 10.49 12.78 -14.98
C ASN A 206 9.68 13.25 -13.77
N ALA A 207 8.46 12.73 -13.63
CA ALA A 207 7.59 13.03 -12.50
C ALA A 207 8.18 12.50 -11.18
N ARG A 208 8.12 13.31 -10.12
CA ARG A 208 8.59 13.01 -8.77
C ARG A 208 7.42 12.99 -7.80
N TYR A 209 7.38 12.00 -6.92
CA TYR A 209 6.30 11.91 -5.93
C TYR A 209 6.75 12.58 -4.64
N LEU A 210 6.21 13.73 -4.26
CA LEU A 210 6.49 14.39 -2.97
C LEU A 210 5.65 13.72 -1.89
N SER A 211 6.25 13.34 -0.77
CA SER A 211 5.58 12.53 0.26
C SER A 211 5.40 13.27 1.58
N THR A 212 6.42 14.02 2.01
CA THR A 212 6.52 14.55 3.38
C THR A 212 7.31 15.84 3.37
N TRP A 213 7.02 16.77 4.27
CA TRP A 213 7.90 17.91 4.53
C TRP A 213 8.60 17.74 5.89
N PHE A 214 9.80 18.29 6.02
CA PHE A 214 10.60 18.19 7.24
C PHE A 214 11.07 19.57 7.70
N VAL A 215 11.31 19.68 9.01
CA VAL A 215 11.95 20.83 9.65
C VAL A 215 13.00 20.35 10.66
N GLU A 216 14.11 21.08 10.78
CA GLU A 216 15.21 20.82 11.70
C GLU A 216 15.44 22.03 12.61
N TRP A 217 15.68 21.75 13.89
CA TRP A 217 16.07 22.71 14.93
C TRP A 217 17.30 22.18 15.67
N GLY A 218 18.49 22.70 15.38
CA GLY A 218 19.73 22.23 15.98
C GLY A 218 19.93 20.72 15.77
N GLU A 219 20.01 19.93 16.85
CA GLU A 219 20.14 18.45 16.80
C GLU A 219 18.80 17.69 16.68
N LYS A 220 17.66 18.39 16.73
CA LYS A 220 16.32 17.79 16.68
C LYS A 220 15.69 17.97 15.30
N SER A 221 14.96 16.96 14.82
CA SER A 221 14.29 16.96 13.50
C SER A 221 12.87 16.41 13.63
N ALA A 222 11.91 17.00 12.93
CA ALA A 222 10.54 16.46 12.82
C ALA A 222 10.10 16.38 11.35
N ASN A 223 9.32 15.34 11.04
CA ASN A 223 8.75 15.08 9.72
C ASN A 223 7.23 15.08 9.83
N TYR A 224 6.54 15.75 8.91
CA TYR A 224 5.09 15.87 8.93
C TYR A 224 4.53 15.54 7.55
N SER A 225 3.61 14.57 7.48
CA SER A 225 3.11 14.02 6.21
C SER A 225 1.71 14.50 5.81
N ILE A 226 0.97 15.23 6.67
CA ILE A 226 -0.47 15.49 6.43
C ILE A 226 -0.92 16.93 6.79
N ARG A 227 -0.16 17.68 7.61
CA ARG A 227 -0.52 19.08 7.95
C ARG A 227 0.22 20.06 7.05
N CYS A 228 -0.50 20.61 6.09
CA CYS A 228 -0.14 21.83 5.39
C CYS A 228 -1.31 22.82 5.58
N GLU A 229 -1.02 24.11 5.80
CA GLU A 229 -2.06 25.15 5.78
C GLU A 229 -2.62 25.34 4.37
N SER A 230 -1.80 25.12 3.34
CA SER A 230 -2.17 25.14 1.93
C SER A 230 -1.28 24.19 1.13
N GLY A 231 -1.81 23.59 0.05
CA GLY A 231 -1.15 22.46 -0.63
C GLY A 231 -1.34 21.13 0.11
N LEU A 232 -1.01 20.03 -0.54
CA LEU A 232 -1.29 18.66 -0.11
C LEU A 232 -0.07 17.78 -0.37
N LEU A 233 0.19 16.89 0.58
CA LEU A 233 1.09 15.77 0.38
C LEU A 233 0.30 14.48 0.70
N PRO A 234 0.59 13.36 0.02
CA PRO A 234 1.58 13.25 -1.05
C PRO A 234 1.13 13.86 -2.39
N TYR A 235 2.06 14.31 -3.23
CA TYR A 235 1.81 15.02 -4.49
C TYR A 235 2.76 14.60 -5.61
N ARG A 236 2.25 14.21 -6.78
CA ARG A 236 3.09 13.84 -7.93
C ARG A 236 3.44 15.08 -8.77
N LEU A 237 4.63 15.62 -8.55
CA LEU A 237 5.19 16.76 -9.26
C LEU A 237 5.75 16.35 -10.63
N GLN A 238 5.12 16.81 -11.72
CA GLN A 238 5.56 16.49 -13.08
C GLN A 238 6.88 17.18 -13.44
N GLY A 239 7.52 16.74 -14.53
CA GLY A 239 8.71 17.41 -15.05
C GLY A 239 8.42 18.83 -15.54
N GLN A 240 9.37 19.74 -15.35
CA GLN A 240 9.28 21.20 -15.57
C GLN A 240 8.18 21.92 -14.79
N ASP A 241 7.61 21.29 -13.75
CA ASP A 241 6.49 21.83 -13.00
C ASP A 241 6.91 22.32 -11.61
N ARG A 242 6.13 23.25 -11.05
CA ARG A 242 6.33 23.78 -9.69
C ARG A 242 5.13 23.49 -8.82
N TYR A 243 5.37 23.14 -7.57
CA TYR A 243 4.35 22.96 -6.56
C TYR A 243 4.69 23.73 -5.31
N THR A 244 3.69 24.37 -4.71
CA THR A 244 3.88 25.14 -3.48
C THR A 244 3.00 24.58 -2.40
N ILE A 245 3.61 24.35 -1.23
CA ILE A 245 2.90 24.04 0.01
C ILE A 245 3.18 25.16 1.00
N VAL A 246 2.21 25.46 1.86
CA VAL A 246 2.37 26.37 3.00
C VAL A 246 2.22 25.55 4.26
N VAL A 247 3.16 25.69 5.18
CA VAL A 247 3.24 24.90 6.42
C VAL A 247 3.27 25.85 7.62
N ASP A 248 2.50 25.54 8.66
CA ASP A 248 2.59 26.24 9.96
C ASP A 248 3.64 25.53 10.81
N LEU A 249 4.62 26.28 11.30
CA LEU A 249 5.69 25.75 12.14
C LEU A 249 5.40 25.93 13.65
N GLU A 250 4.20 26.45 13.98
CA GLU A 250 3.77 26.87 15.32
C GLU A 250 4.68 27.99 15.89
N ARG A 251 4.09 29.03 16.49
CA ARG A 251 4.76 30.34 16.77
C ARG A 251 6.12 30.29 17.47
N ARG A 252 6.44 29.22 18.22
CA ARG A 252 7.53 29.25 19.21
C ARG A 252 8.95 28.96 18.72
N ARG A 253 9.23 28.65 17.44
CA ARG A 253 10.61 28.20 17.04
C ARG A 253 11.05 28.51 15.61
N LEU A 254 10.70 29.67 15.04
CA LEU A 254 11.20 30.07 13.70
C LEU A 254 12.68 30.48 13.71
N GLU A 255 13.16 31.07 14.80
CA GLU A 255 14.54 31.53 15.01
C GLU A 255 15.56 30.37 15.07
N ASP A 256 15.14 29.21 15.58
CA ASP A 256 15.99 28.04 15.80
C ASP A 256 16.10 27.11 14.58
N ILE A 257 15.42 27.42 13.47
CA ILE A 257 15.38 26.52 12.30
C ILE A 257 16.77 26.43 11.66
N THR A 258 17.28 25.22 11.48
CA THR A 258 18.55 24.96 10.79
C THR A 258 18.34 24.35 9.40
N GLY A 259 17.16 23.80 9.12
CA GLY A 259 16.83 23.21 7.83
C GLY A 259 15.34 23.02 7.62
N LEU A 260 14.88 23.18 6.37
CA LEU A 260 13.48 23.00 5.96
C LEU A 260 13.45 22.43 4.54
N GLY A 261 12.50 21.55 4.21
CA GLY A 261 12.39 21.02 2.85
C GLY A 261 11.40 19.87 2.67
N ILE A 262 11.52 19.14 1.56
CA ILE A 262 10.62 18.06 1.15
C ILE A 262 11.36 16.72 1.04
N LEU A 263 10.62 15.63 1.25
CA LEU A 263 11.00 14.25 0.93
C LEU A 263 10.15 13.77 -0.26
N ASP A 264 10.74 13.01 -1.17
CA ASP A 264 9.98 12.29 -2.20
C ASP A 264 9.50 10.90 -1.71
N GLY A 265 8.76 10.17 -2.54
CA GLY A 265 8.21 8.84 -2.27
C GLY A 265 9.27 7.76 -2.10
N ASP A 266 10.49 8.05 -2.56
CA ASP A 266 11.68 7.22 -2.38
C ASP A 266 12.52 7.71 -1.18
N ASN A 267 12.02 8.66 -0.39
CA ASN A 267 12.67 9.31 0.76
C ASN A 267 13.95 10.10 0.44
N ASN A 268 14.16 10.48 -0.81
CA ASN A 268 15.21 11.42 -1.18
C ASN A 268 14.89 12.79 -0.58
N ARG A 269 15.90 13.42 0.01
CA ARG A 269 15.75 14.66 0.79
C ARG A 269 16.19 15.87 -0.02
N PHE A 270 15.30 16.84 -0.17
CA PHE A 270 15.57 18.09 -0.86
C PHE A 270 15.34 19.26 0.09
N ALA A 271 16.43 19.92 0.50
CA ALA A 271 16.40 21.01 1.47
C ALA A 271 16.45 22.38 0.77
N SER A 272 15.83 23.38 1.39
CA SER A 272 15.97 24.76 0.98
C SER A 272 17.40 25.27 1.22
N PRO A 273 17.92 26.16 0.35
CA PRO A 273 19.23 26.76 0.51
C PRO A 273 19.42 27.48 1.86
N PRO A 274 20.60 27.37 2.51
CA PRO A 274 20.86 27.98 3.82
C PRO A 274 20.62 29.50 3.86
N ASN A 275 20.91 30.21 2.77
CA ASN A 275 20.68 31.66 2.66
C ASN A 275 19.19 32.05 2.66
N GLN A 276 18.30 31.17 2.18
CA GLN A 276 16.86 31.39 2.25
C GLN A 276 16.32 31.13 3.65
N ILE A 277 16.86 30.14 4.36
CA ILE A 277 16.56 29.91 5.78
C ILE A 277 16.98 31.13 6.61
N GLU A 278 18.17 31.67 6.36
CA GLU A 278 18.65 32.88 7.03
C GLU A 278 17.79 34.13 6.72
N SER A 279 17.34 34.26 5.47
CA SER A 279 16.43 35.35 5.07
C SER A 279 15.06 35.22 5.73
N LEU A 280 14.58 33.99 5.90
CA LEU A 280 13.33 33.66 6.58
C LEU A 280 13.40 33.99 8.08
N LYS A 281 14.52 33.70 8.74
CA LYS A 281 14.77 34.12 10.13
C LYS A 281 14.72 35.64 10.29
N ARG A 282 15.46 36.37 9.44
CA ARG A 282 15.47 37.84 9.49
C ARG A 282 14.11 38.48 9.26
N GLU A 283 13.32 37.93 8.35
CA GLU A 283 11.96 38.44 8.09
C GLU A 283 11.01 38.07 9.24
N ALA A 284 11.14 36.88 9.84
CA ALA A 284 10.41 36.51 11.04
C ALA A 284 10.73 37.44 12.22
N GLU A 285 12.02 37.72 12.48
CA GLU A 285 12.48 38.68 13.49
C GLU A 285 11.95 40.10 13.23
N ARG A 286 12.01 40.57 11.97
CA ARG A 286 11.50 41.88 11.58
C ARG A 286 9.98 41.99 11.80
N ARG A 287 9.23 40.91 11.56
CA ARG A 287 7.77 40.90 11.70
C ARG A 287 7.29 40.61 13.12
N ALA A 288 8.11 39.97 13.95
CA ALA A 288 7.87 39.87 15.39
C ALA A 288 7.75 41.27 16.05
N ILE A 289 8.34 42.30 15.45
CA ILE A 289 8.19 43.71 15.88
C ILE A 289 6.79 44.27 15.58
N PHE A 290 6.14 43.85 14.49
CA PHE A 290 4.81 44.32 14.06
C PHE A 290 3.67 43.47 14.63
N TYR A 291 3.98 42.25 15.04
CA TYR A 291 3.11 41.36 15.81
C TYR A 291 3.84 41.00 17.10
N PRO A 292 4.04 41.97 18.02
CA PRO A 292 4.61 41.66 19.31
C PRO A 292 3.82 40.52 19.94
N GLU A 293 4.51 39.59 20.61
CA GLU A 293 3.79 38.69 21.50
C GLU A 293 2.88 39.56 22.38
N PRO A 294 1.61 39.18 22.61
CA PRO A 294 0.91 39.78 23.73
C PRO A 294 1.83 39.59 24.94
N GLU A 295 2.26 40.70 25.56
CA GLU A 295 3.14 40.65 26.72
C GLU A 295 2.63 39.54 27.64
N SER A 296 3.52 38.60 27.97
CA SER A 296 3.22 37.49 28.89
C SER A 296 2.88 37.95 30.30
N ASP A 297 2.76 39.26 30.53
CA ASP A 297 2.48 39.87 31.82
C ASP A 297 0.98 40.20 32.04
N ASP A 298 0.13 40.14 31.00
CA ASP A 298 -1.33 40.31 31.14
C ASP A 298 -2.16 39.07 30.78
N ALA A 299 -1.52 37.98 30.32
CA ALA A 299 -2.21 36.71 30.20
C ALA A 299 -2.47 36.18 31.61
N THR A 300 -3.71 36.25 32.07
CA THR A 300 -4.12 35.68 33.36
C THR A 300 -3.58 34.26 33.48
N ASP A 301 -2.68 34.05 34.43
CA ASP A 301 -2.11 32.74 34.66
C ASP A 301 -3.18 31.82 35.27
N PHE A 302 -3.74 30.95 34.43
CA PHE A 302 -4.73 29.98 34.87
C PHE A 302 -4.08 28.73 35.50
N SER A 303 -2.75 28.67 35.67
CA SER A 303 -2.06 27.50 36.23
C SER A 303 -2.50 27.20 37.67
N GLN A 304 -2.95 28.23 38.40
CA GLN A 304 -3.48 28.12 39.76
C GLN A 304 -4.98 27.79 39.81
N CYS A 305 -5.65 27.70 38.66
CA CYS A 305 -7.07 27.37 38.62
C CYS A 305 -7.28 25.87 38.88
N GLU A 306 -8.14 25.60 39.86
CA GLU A 306 -8.64 24.27 40.19
C GLU A 306 -9.80 23.88 39.26
N MET A 307 -9.69 22.66 38.73
CA MET A 307 -10.65 22.04 37.80
C MET A 307 -11.01 20.66 38.34
N ASP A 308 -12.29 20.31 38.22
CA ASP A 308 -12.84 19.03 38.67
C ASP A 308 -13.39 18.27 37.45
N VAL A 309 -13.04 17.00 37.30
CA VAL A 309 -13.31 16.22 36.07
C VAL A 309 -14.12 14.97 36.38
N GLU A 310 -15.32 14.87 35.83
CA GLU A 310 -16.17 13.68 35.93
C GLU A 310 -16.28 13.02 34.55
N ALA A 311 -15.97 11.72 34.45
CA ALA A 311 -16.22 10.92 33.26
C ALA A 311 -17.35 9.92 33.51
N ARG A 312 -18.29 9.80 32.56
CA ARG A 312 -19.40 8.85 32.67
C ARG A 312 -19.98 8.47 31.32
N VAL A 313 -20.64 7.32 31.29
CA VAL A 313 -21.40 6.87 30.13
C VAL A 313 -22.86 7.32 30.29
N GLU A 314 -23.35 8.16 29.37
CA GLU A 314 -24.73 8.62 29.36
C GLU A 314 -25.54 7.87 28.30
N SER A 315 -26.75 7.44 28.66
CA SER A 315 -27.68 6.82 27.72
C SER A 315 -28.66 7.86 27.17
N SER A 316 -28.70 8.02 25.85
CA SER A 316 -29.72 8.84 25.19
C SER A 316 -31.09 8.14 25.17
N ILE A 317 -32.16 8.91 24.91
CA ILE A 317 -33.56 8.44 24.87
C ILE A 317 -33.79 7.31 23.84
N GLY A 318 -32.86 7.11 22.88
CA GLY A 318 -32.86 6.02 21.90
C GLY A 318 -32.03 4.79 22.29
N GLY A 319 -31.56 4.67 23.55
CA GLY A 319 -30.75 3.54 24.03
C GLY A 319 -29.29 3.56 23.60
N LYS A 320 -28.87 4.61 22.88
CA LYS A 320 -27.48 4.79 22.46
C LYS A 320 -26.67 5.43 23.60
N GLN A 321 -25.60 4.78 24.00
CA GLN A 321 -24.68 5.31 24.99
C GLN A 321 -23.67 6.27 24.36
N SER A 322 -23.19 7.24 25.13
CA SER A 322 -22.12 8.16 24.77
C SER A 322 -21.20 8.39 25.97
N LEU A 323 -19.89 8.36 25.75
CA LEU A 323 -18.92 8.74 26.76
C LEU A 323 -18.84 10.26 26.87
N VAL A 324 -19.12 10.78 28.06
CA VAL A 324 -19.19 12.21 28.37
C VAL A 324 -18.19 12.55 29.46
N PHE A 325 -17.41 13.60 29.23
CA PHE A 325 -16.50 14.23 30.18
C PHE A 325 -17.06 15.58 30.58
N LYS A 326 -17.25 15.79 31.87
CA LYS A 326 -17.67 17.07 32.45
C LYS A 326 -16.49 17.69 33.15
N ILE A 327 -16.19 18.94 32.79
CA ILE A 327 -15.15 19.72 33.44
C ILE A 327 -15.83 20.87 34.16
N THR A 328 -15.68 20.91 35.47
CA THR A 328 -16.24 21.96 36.34
C THR A 328 -15.13 22.90 36.76
N ASN A 329 -15.32 24.19 36.51
CA ASN A 329 -14.41 25.22 37.00
C ASN A 329 -14.66 25.46 38.49
N LYS A 330 -13.74 25.04 39.37
CA LYS A 330 -13.82 25.27 40.83
C LYS A 330 -13.17 26.58 41.27
N SER A 331 -12.56 27.30 40.33
CA SER A 331 -11.84 28.53 40.60
C SER A 331 -12.77 29.74 40.65
N ASP A 332 -12.32 30.79 41.32
CA ASP A 332 -13.07 32.05 41.44
C ASP A 332 -13.02 32.93 40.18
N ILE A 333 -12.30 32.50 39.13
CA ILE A 333 -12.17 33.21 37.86
C ILE A 333 -12.69 32.39 36.69
N ALA A 334 -13.25 33.05 35.68
CA ALA A 334 -13.77 32.38 34.48
C ALA A 334 -12.62 31.89 33.58
N VAL A 335 -12.68 30.63 33.12
CA VAL A 335 -11.58 30.01 32.37
C VAL A 335 -11.97 29.69 30.92
N PRO A 336 -11.25 30.20 29.91
CA PRO A 336 -11.56 29.98 28.50
C PRO A 336 -11.05 28.62 28.01
N ILE A 337 -11.73 27.53 28.37
CA ILE A 337 -11.44 26.19 27.86
C ILE A 337 -11.83 26.13 26.37
N VAL A 338 -10.92 25.64 25.53
CA VAL A 338 -11.09 25.65 24.05
C VAL A 338 -11.01 24.29 23.39
N GLY A 339 -10.60 23.26 24.13
CA GLY A 339 -10.52 21.90 23.61
C GLY A 339 -10.11 20.88 24.66
N ALA A 340 -10.42 19.62 24.36
CA ALA A 340 -10.04 18.46 25.16
C ALA A 340 -9.68 17.27 24.25
N LYS A 341 -8.78 16.43 24.71
CA LYS A 341 -8.37 15.17 24.08
C LYS A 341 -8.26 14.08 25.13
N LEU A 342 -8.59 12.85 24.74
CA LEU A 342 -8.33 11.64 25.50
C LEU A 342 -7.04 11.01 24.98
N GLU A 343 -6.15 10.59 25.85
CA GLU A 343 -4.88 9.93 25.51
C GLU A 343 -4.76 8.61 26.27
N TRP A 344 -4.21 7.59 25.62
CA TRP A 344 -3.83 6.32 26.26
C TRP A 344 -2.41 5.94 25.88
N HIS A 345 -1.67 5.27 26.77
CA HIS A 345 -0.31 4.83 26.51
C HIS A 345 -0.15 3.31 26.63
N TYR A 346 0.64 2.74 25.72
CA TYR A 346 1.01 1.34 25.74
C TYR A 346 2.16 1.10 26.73
N ASP A 347 2.02 0.09 27.59
CA ASP A 347 3.09 -0.38 28.47
C ASP A 347 3.21 -1.92 28.40
N PRO A 348 4.31 -2.46 27.84
CA PRO A 348 5.42 -1.73 27.23
C PRO A 348 5.01 -1.03 25.92
N PRO A 349 5.69 0.08 25.53
CA PRO A 349 5.50 0.71 24.23
C PRO A 349 5.58 -0.28 23.08
N ARG A 350 4.66 -0.18 22.13
CA ARG A 350 4.64 -1.05 20.96
C ARG A 350 5.70 -0.58 19.98
N SER A 351 6.51 -1.51 19.46
CA SER A 351 7.49 -1.18 18.43
C SER A 351 6.87 -1.40 17.06
N THR A 352 6.69 -0.33 16.30
CA THR A 352 6.19 -0.44 14.93
C THR A 352 7.35 -0.06 14.01
N LYS A 353 7.74 -0.99 13.13
CA LYS A 353 8.74 -0.69 12.10
C LYS A 353 8.07 0.21 11.07
N ALA A 354 8.45 1.49 11.04
CA ALA A 354 8.07 2.36 9.94
C ALA A 354 8.74 1.84 8.67
N GLU A 355 7.97 1.16 7.80
CA GLU A 355 8.45 0.77 6.48
C GLU A 355 8.70 2.03 5.66
N SER A 356 9.96 2.27 5.34
CA SER A 356 10.39 3.28 4.36
C SER A 356 11.68 2.80 3.70
N GLY A 357 11.71 2.85 2.37
CA GLY A 357 12.77 2.29 1.53
C GLY A 357 14.15 2.96 1.70
N VAL A 358 15.16 2.10 1.56
CA VAL A 358 16.61 2.24 1.27
C VAL A 358 17.28 3.61 1.51
N ASN A 359 18.20 3.63 2.49
CA ASN A 359 19.16 4.68 2.86
C ASN A 359 18.69 5.84 3.77
N LYS A 360 18.25 5.50 4.99
CA LYS A 360 18.57 6.24 6.24
C LYS A 360 18.37 5.34 7.46
N LYS A 361 19.06 5.66 8.57
CA LYS A 361 19.04 4.93 9.86
C LYS A 361 17.63 4.44 10.21
N ILE A 362 17.50 3.14 10.52
CA ILE A 362 16.29 2.56 11.11
C ILE A 362 16.02 3.32 12.41
N ARG A 363 14.96 4.13 12.43
CA ARG A 363 14.38 4.62 13.69
C ARG A 363 13.24 3.68 14.02
N GLU A 364 13.43 2.91 15.06
CA GLU A 364 12.35 2.18 15.72
C GLU A 364 11.38 3.24 16.23
N VAL A 365 10.17 3.29 15.65
CA VAL A 365 9.13 4.20 16.14
C VAL A 365 8.40 3.41 17.20
N GLN A 366 8.63 3.81 18.45
CA GLN A 366 7.80 3.34 19.54
C GLN A 366 6.46 4.04 19.42
N GLU A 367 5.44 3.25 19.13
CA GLU A 367 4.07 3.64 19.35
C GLU A 367 3.86 3.63 20.86
N LEU A 368 3.89 4.83 21.43
CA LEU A 368 3.78 5.04 22.86
C LEU A 368 2.32 4.99 23.32
N GLY A 369 1.35 5.05 22.40
CA GLY A 369 -0.05 5.24 22.74
C GLY A 369 -0.88 5.84 21.60
N GLY A 370 -2.16 6.09 21.88
CA GLY A 370 -3.08 6.77 20.97
C GLY A 370 -3.69 8.02 21.61
N SER A 371 -4.30 8.87 20.78
CA SER A 371 -5.05 10.03 21.26
C SER A 371 -6.24 10.32 20.38
N MET A 372 -7.28 10.91 20.97
CA MET A 372 -8.53 11.25 20.30
C MET A 372 -9.02 12.62 20.77
N ASN A 373 -9.32 13.52 19.82
CA ASN A 373 -9.93 14.80 20.13
C ASN A 373 -11.42 14.63 20.46
N LEU A 374 -11.88 15.35 21.47
CA LEU A 374 -13.27 15.30 21.91
C LEU A 374 -14.08 16.44 21.29
N ALA A 375 -15.35 16.16 20.98
CA ALA A 375 -16.27 17.17 20.49
C ALA A 375 -16.87 17.93 21.68
N CYS A 376 -16.87 19.25 21.60
CA CYS A 376 -17.56 20.10 22.57
C CYS A 376 -19.04 20.21 22.16
N ARG A 377 -19.96 20.09 23.11
CA ARG A 377 -21.36 20.45 22.84
C ARG A 377 -21.45 21.97 22.69
N SER A 378 -22.08 22.43 21.62
CA SER A 378 -22.03 23.82 21.13
C SER A 378 -22.88 24.82 21.92
N ASP A 379 -23.54 24.38 23.00
CA ASP A 379 -24.46 25.16 23.83
C ASP A 379 -23.81 25.82 25.05
N LEU A 380 -22.48 25.78 25.19
CA LEU A 380 -21.76 26.35 26.34
C LEU A 380 -20.80 27.46 25.92
N SER A 381 -21.02 28.65 26.48
CA SER A 381 -20.20 29.84 26.25
C SER A 381 -18.87 29.73 26.98
N SER A 382 -17.79 29.44 26.25
CA SER A 382 -16.43 29.75 26.72
C SER A 382 -16.29 31.28 26.80
N PRO A 383 -15.83 31.87 27.93
CA PRO A 383 -15.18 31.24 29.09
C PRO A 383 -16.15 30.61 30.11
N VAL A 384 -15.71 29.50 30.71
CA VAL A 384 -16.46 28.76 31.75
C VAL A 384 -16.41 29.55 33.06
N SER A 385 -17.53 30.13 33.46
CA SER A 385 -17.65 30.89 34.72
C SER A 385 -17.29 30.05 35.96
N PRO A 386 -16.97 30.67 37.11
CA PRO A 386 -16.84 29.98 38.39
C PRO A 386 -18.06 29.10 38.70
N GLY A 387 -17.83 27.82 39.03
CA GLY A 387 -18.90 26.81 39.22
C GLY A 387 -19.57 26.34 37.93
N GLY A 388 -19.20 26.90 36.77
CA GLY A 388 -19.70 26.52 35.46
C GLY A 388 -19.12 25.18 34.99
N VAL A 389 -19.86 24.50 34.11
CA VAL A 389 -19.51 23.18 33.59
C VAL A 389 -19.40 23.22 32.07
N VAL A 390 -18.34 22.65 31.51
CA VAL A 390 -18.22 22.36 30.09
C VAL A 390 -18.25 20.86 29.84
N GLN A 391 -18.92 20.42 28.77
CA GLN A 391 -19.07 19.00 28.44
C GLN A 391 -18.43 18.66 27.10
N PHE A 392 -17.59 17.63 27.14
CA PHE A 392 -16.97 17.02 25.97
C PHE A 392 -17.48 15.59 25.79
N HIS A 393 -17.66 15.18 24.54
CA HIS A 393 -18.11 13.84 24.21
C HIS A 393 -17.26 13.22 23.11
N VAL A 394 -17.25 11.89 23.07
CA VAL A 394 -16.63 11.14 21.98
C VAL A 394 -17.53 11.21 20.76
N HIS A 395 -16.97 11.65 19.62
CA HIS A 395 -17.68 11.68 18.36
C HIS A 395 -17.93 10.25 17.87
N GLU A 396 -19.14 9.96 17.37
CA GLU A 396 -19.54 8.60 16.98
C GLU A 396 -18.59 7.94 15.98
N SER A 397 -18.12 8.69 14.98
CA SER A 397 -17.20 8.16 13.97
C SER A 397 -15.81 7.80 14.52
N MET A 398 -15.46 8.29 15.70
CA MET A 398 -14.16 8.06 16.35
C MET A 398 -14.27 7.08 17.53
N ALA A 399 -15.49 6.73 17.95
CA ALA A 399 -15.73 5.87 19.11
C ALA A 399 -15.03 4.51 18.97
N GLY A 400 -14.90 3.97 17.75
CA GLY A 400 -14.19 2.71 17.48
C GLY A 400 -12.71 2.71 17.89
N MET A 401 -12.05 3.88 17.99
CA MET A 401 -10.66 3.96 18.46
C MET A 401 -10.51 3.59 19.94
N LEU A 402 -11.59 3.70 20.72
CA LEU A 402 -11.58 3.31 22.13
C LEU A 402 -11.40 1.80 22.34
N LEU A 403 -11.62 0.98 21.31
CA LEU A 403 -11.37 -0.47 21.38
C LEU A 403 -9.89 -0.78 21.66
N GLU A 404 -8.97 0.10 21.29
CA GLU A 404 -7.54 -0.05 21.63
C GLU A 404 -7.29 -0.01 23.13
N THR A 405 -8.10 0.72 23.89
CA THR A 405 -7.97 0.79 25.35
C THR A 405 -8.31 -0.54 26.03
N LEU A 406 -9.05 -1.44 25.37
CA LEU A 406 -9.36 -2.78 25.89
C LEU A 406 -8.18 -3.77 25.76
N LEU A 407 -7.10 -3.36 25.10
CA LEU A 407 -5.91 -4.20 24.95
C LEU A 407 -5.16 -4.26 26.29
N GLY A 408 -4.68 -5.46 26.63
CA GLY A 408 -4.09 -5.75 27.95
C GLY A 408 -2.76 -5.03 28.23
N ASP A 409 -2.21 -4.33 27.24
CA ASP A 409 -1.01 -3.49 27.31
C ASP A 409 -1.33 -1.99 27.41
N VAL A 410 -2.59 -1.61 27.69
CA VAL A 410 -2.97 -0.24 28.07
C VAL A 410 -3.43 -0.27 29.54
N PRO A 411 -2.54 0.07 30.50
CA PRO A 411 -2.91 0.21 31.93
C PRO A 411 -3.92 1.34 32.17
N ASP A 412 -4.73 1.22 33.23
CA ASP A 412 -5.73 2.24 33.61
C ASP A 412 -5.09 3.60 33.91
N GLU A 413 -3.98 3.60 34.63
CA GLU A 413 -3.15 4.78 34.93
C GLU A 413 -2.61 5.50 33.67
N ASN A 414 -2.62 4.82 32.51
CA ASN A 414 -2.15 5.38 31.25
C ASN A 414 -3.26 6.01 30.41
N ILE A 415 -4.53 5.93 30.82
CA ILE A 415 -5.67 6.57 30.18
C ILE A 415 -5.93 7.92 30.85
N THR A 416 -5.76 9.02 30.10
CA THR A 416 -5.76 10.38 30.66
C THR A 416 -6.55 11.37 29.81
N LEU A 417 -7.27 12.28 30.47
CA LEU A 417 -7.94 13.39 29.79
C LEU A 417 -7.05 14.64 29.86
N VAL A 418 -6.80 15.27 28.72
CA VAL A 418 -6.03 16.52 28.62
C VAL A 418 -6.89 17.61 28.01
N PHE A 419 -6.95 18.78 28.63
CA PHE A 419 -7.71 19.93 28.13
C PHE A 419 -6.97 21.23 28.43
N GLY A 420 -7.29 22.31 27.72
CA GLY A 420 -6.55 23.56 27.88
C GLY A 420 -7.22 24.79 27.28
N THR A 421 -6.58 25.94 27.54
CA THR A 421 -6.99 27.27 27.08
C THR A 421 -6.19 27.72 25.85
N LYS A 422 -6.66 28.79 25.19
CA LYS A 422 -5.90 29.47 24.11
C LYS A 422 -4.61 30.13 24.60
N SER A 423 -4.48 30.45 25.89
CA SER A 423 -3.28 31.03 26.48
C SER A 423 -2.17 30.00 26.73
N GLY A 424 -2.44 28.71 26.51
CA GLY A 424 -1.45 27.64 26.64
C GLY A 424 -1.42 26.97 28.03
N THR A 425 -2.29 27.37 28.96
CA THR A 425 -2.51 26.64 30.22
C THR A 425 -3.29 25.37 29.92
N GLY A 426 -2.81 24.23 30.42
CA GLY A 426 -3.45 22.93 30.23
C GLY A 426 -3.47 22.11 31.51
N TRP A 427 -4.48 21.26 31.64
CA TRP A 427 -4.68 20.33 32.74
C TRP A 427 -4.66 18.90 32.20
N LYS A 428 -4.15 17.98 33.02
CA LYS A 428 -4.13 16.55 32.76
C LYS A 428 -4.80 15.83 33.92
N ALA A 429 -5.96 15.25 33.67
CA ALA A 429 -6.70 14.47 34.66
C ALA A 429 -6.37 12.98 34.52
N THR A 430 -6.09 12.37 35.67
CA THR A 430 -5.74 10.94 35.86
C THR A 430 -6.66 10.30 36.92
N GLU A 431 -7.81 10.93 37.19
CA GLU A 431 -8.69 10.64 38.33
C GLU A 431 -9.32 9.24 38.31
N GLU A 432 -9.70 8.75 39.50
CA GLU A 432 -10.54 7.56 39.70
C GLU A 432 -11.88 7.75 38.95
N GLY A 433 -12.18 6.88 37.98
CA GLY A 433 -13.43 6.90 37.21
C GLY A 433 -13.25 7.15 35.69
N ILE A 434 -12.14 7.78 35.26
CA ILE A 434 -11.88 8.01 33.83
C ILE A 434 -11.62 6.69 33.09
N PRO A 435 -10.68 5.83 33.53
CA PRO A 435 -10.43 4.55 32.89
C PRO A 435 -11.68 3.65 32.88
N GLU A 436 -12.44 3.63 33.97
CA GLU A 436 -13.65 2.83 34.13
C GLU A 436 -14.73 3.22 33.12
N ALA A 437 -15.03 4.52 33.00
CA ALA A 437 -16.02 5.01 32.03
C ALA A 437 -15.56 4.79 30.57
N VAL A 438 -14.26 4.97 30.30
CA VAL A 438 -13.67 4.72 28.97
C VAL A 438 -13.80 3.25 28.59
N ARG A 439 -13.45 2.33 29.50
CA ARG A 439 -13.56 0.90 29.28
C ARG A 439 -15.02 0.47 29.15
N GLU A 440 -15.91 0.92 30.04
CA GLU A 440 -17.35 0.64 29.95
C GLU A 440 -17.90 1.02 28.58
N HIS A 441 -17.55 2.20 28.07
CA HIS A 441 -17.99 2.64 26.75
C HIS A 441 -17.35 1.83 25.60
N ALA A 442 -16.07 1.49 25.70
CA ALA A 442 -15.39 0.63 24.74
C ALA A 442 -16.00 -0.78 24.70
N GLU A 443 -16.40 -1.33 25.85
CA GLU A 443 -17.13 -2.59 25.95
C GLU A 443 -18.53 -2.48 25.36
N TYR A 444 -19.26 -1.39 25.59
CA TYR A 444 -20.53 -1.13 24.91
C TYR A 444 -20.36 -1.07 23.38
N ILE A 445 -19.27 -0.50 22.86
CA ILE A 445 -18.99 -0.46 21.41
C ILE A 445 -18.67 -1.87 20.91
N ARG A 446 -17.85 -2.63 21.63
CA ARG A 446 -17.55 -4.04 21.33
C ARG A 446 -18.83 -4.88 21.32
N ASP A 447 -19.68 -4.72 22.32
CA ASP A 447 -20.92 -5.47 22.50
C ASP A 447 -22.01 -4.98 21.52
N GLY A 448 -22.00 -3.71 21.17
CA GLY A 448 -22.77 -3.12 20.08
C GLY A 448 -22.37 -3.71 18.74
N MET A 449 -21.06 -3.89 18.47
CA MET A 449 -20.56 -4.62 17.31
C MET A 449 -20.92 -6.11 17.34
N LEU A 450 -21.02 -6.72 18.53
CA LEU A 450 -21.50 -8.10 18.72
C LEU A 450 -23.04 -8.21 18.55
N LYS A 451 -23.81 -7.17 18.90
CA LYS A 451 -25.29 -7.07 18.75
C LYS A 451 -25.73 -6.62 17.36
N THR A 452 -24.95 -5.80 16.65
CA THR A 452 -25.10 -5.55 15.21
C THR A 452 -24.62 -6.76 14.40
N GLY A 453 -23.92 -7.70 15.04
CA GLY A 453 -23.98 -9.11 14.72
C GLY A 453 -25.40 -9.68 14.87
N ARG A 454 -26.20 -9.54 13.79
CA ARG A 454 -27.55 -10.12 13.58
C ARG A 454 -28.63 -9.61 14.54
N SER A 455 -29.40 -8.63 14.07
CA SER A 455 -30.83 -8.64 14.39
C SER A 455 -31.42 -9.96 13.88
N ARG A 456 -31.75 -10.85 14.81
CA ARG A 456 -32.59 -12.01 14.54
C ARG A 456 -34.01 -11.45 14.41
N LYS A 457 -34.39 -11.00 13.21
CA LYS A 457 -35.82 -11.02 12.86
C LYS A 457 -36.25 -12.48 12.95
N GLU A 458 -37.36 -12.75 13.64
CA GLU A 458 -37.96 -14.07 13.64
C GLU A 458 -38.06 -14.58 12.20
N PRO A 459 -37.74 -15.85 11.95
CA PRO A 459 -37.83 -16.38 10.62
C PRO A 459 -39.31 -16.39 10.24
N GLN A 460 -39.70 -15.54 9.30
CA GLN A 460 -40.48 -16.09 8.20
C GLN A 460 -39.68 -17.30 7.69
N GLU A 461 -40.34 -18.43 7.48
CA GLU A 461 -39.71 -19.65 6.95
C GLU A 461 -39.08 -19.36 5.59
N TRP A 462 -37.85 -18.82 5.61
CA TRP A 462 -36.99 -18.75 4.47
C TRP A 462 -36.19 -20.05 4.50
N ILE A 463 -36.37 -20.87 3.48
CA ILE A 463 -35.55 -22.05 3.22
C ILE A 463 -34.10 -21.56 3.11
N VAL A 464 -33.33 -21.75 4.18
CA VAL A 464 -31.90 -21.44 4.22
C VAL A 464 -31.20 -22.55 3.46
N ASP A 465 -31.03 -22.39 2.15
CA ASP A 465 -30.06 -23.20 1.39
C ASP A 465 -28.68 -22.55 1.52
N THR A 466 -27.68 -23.35 1.91
CA THR A 466 -26.34 -22.90 2.30
C THR A 466 -25.54 -22.41 1.09
N PHE A 467 -25.50 -21.09 0.86
CA PHE A 467 -24.88 -20.39 -0.31
C PHE A 467 -23.33 -20.40 -0.40
N ALA A 468 -22.64 -21.40 0.15
CA ALA A 468 -21.20 -21.59 -0.07
C ALA A 468 -20.94 -23.08 -0.34
N GLN A 469 -21.08 -23.47 -1.61
CA GLN A 469 -20.68 -24.81 -2.07
C GLN A 469 -19.15 -24.94 -1.96
N GLU A 470 -18.63 -26.14 -1.70
CA GLU A 470 -17.18 -26.33 -1.62
C GLU A 470 -16.50 -25.86 -2.91
N ILE A 471 -15.43 -25.08 -2.79
CA ILE A 471 -14.59 -24.71 -3.93
C ILE A 471 -13.87 -25.98 -4.37
N PRO A 472 -14.17 -26.53 -5.57
CA PRO A 472 -13.55 -27.78 -6.00
C PRO A 472 -12.06 -27.58 -6.19
N ALA A 473 -11.28 -28.64 -5.90
CA ALA A 473 -9.86 -28.67 -6.25
C ALA A 473 -9.62 -28.80 -7.77
N VAL A 474 -10.68 -29.04 -8.55
CA VAL A 474 -10.65 -29.18 -10.00
C VAL A 474 -10.64 -27.80 -10.68
N GLU A 475 -9.81 -27.65 -11.70
CA GLU A 475 -9.80 -26.45 -12.54
C GLU A 475 -10.85 -26.55 -13.65
N PHE A 476 -11.74 -25.55 -13.73
CA PHE A 476 -12.71 -25.42 -14.81
C PHE A 476 -12.16 -24.50 -15.90
N ALA A 477 -12.62 -24.69 -17.14
CA ALA A 477 -12.34 -23.75 -18.21
C ALA A 477 -12.97 -22.38 -17.87
N ASP A 478 -12.24 -21.29 -18.13
CA ASP A 478 -12.64 -19.93 -17.72
C ASP A 478 -14.06 -19.59 -18.21
N GLY A 479 -14.90 -19.17 -17.27
CA GLY A 479 -16.30 -18.85 -17.53
C GLY A 479 -17.17 -20.05 -17.91
N THR A 480 -16.83 -21.26 -17.48
CA THR A 480 -17.65 -22.46 -17.71
C THR A 480 -17.75 -23.32 -16.45
N ASN A 481 -18.63 -24.31 -16.46
CA ASN A 481 -18.68 -25.36 -15.44
C ASN A 481 -18.05 -26.70 -15.88
N VAL A 482 -17.34 -26.75 -17.01
CA VAL A 482 -16.67 -27.96 -17.50
C VAL A 482 -15.18 -27.95 -17.17
N ILE A 483 -14.59 -29.13 -16.98
CA ILE A 483 -13.17 -29.27 -16.61
C ILE A 483 -12.29 -28.58 -17.66
N ALA A 484 -11.25 -27.88 -17.20
CA ALA A 484 -10.27 -27.25 -18.07
C ALA A 484 -9.68 -28.28 -19.06
N GLY A 485 -9.64 -27.91 -20.35
CA GLY A 485 -9.19 -28.80 -21.42
C GLY A 485 -10.27 -29.68 -22.04
N THR A 486 -11.52 -29.60 -21.58
CA THR A 486 -12.66 -30.25 -22.27
C THR A 486 -12.88 -29.60 -23.64
N ASP A 487 -12.92 -30.38 -24.70
CA ASP A 487 -13.29 -29.90 -26.04
C ASP A 487 -14.79 -29.64 -26.11
N TYR A 488 -15.17 -28.40 -26.40
CA TYR A 488 -16.57 -28.00 -26.54
C TYR A 488 -16.78 -27.04 -27.71
N VAL A 489 -18.01 -27.01 -28.22
CA VAL A 489 -18.56 -25.93 -29.05
C VAL A 489 -19.84 -25.44 -28.41
N TYR A 490 -20.28 -24.24 -28.78
CA TYR A 490 -21.55 -23.70 -28.30
C TYR A 490 -22.15 -22.83 -29.39
N SER A 491 -23.47 -22.73 -29.43
CA SER A 491 -24.16 -21.85 -30.36
C SER A 491 -24.16 -20.43 -29.80
N ASP A 492 -23.19 -19.60 -30.19
CA ASP A 492 -23.50 -18.18 -30.25
C ASP A 492 -24.53 -18.03 -31.38
N ILE A 493 -25.65 -17.36 -31.12
CA ILE A 493 -26.47 -16.83 -32.22
C ILE A 493 -25.62 -15.71 -32.82
N CYS A 494 -24.68 -16.07 -33.69
CA CYS A 494 -23.85 -15.12 -34.42
C CYS A 494 -24.80 -14.30 -35.29
N THR A 495 -25.13 -13.10 -34.81
CA THR A 495 -25.90 -12.15 -35.59
C THR A 495 -25.05 -11.69 -36.76
N THR A 496 -25.68 -11.06 -37.75
CA THR A 496 -24.95 -10.47 -38.89
C THR A 496 -23.99 -9.34 -38.49
N THR A 497 -24.02 -8.92 -37.23
CA THR A 497 -23.16 -7.89 -36.64
C THR A 497 -22.15 -8.43 -35.64
N TRP A 498 -21.88 -9.74 -35.65
CA TRP A 498 -20.85 -10.35 -34.80
C TRP A 498 -19.45 -9.80 -35.13
N TYR A 499 -18.67 -9.47 -34.09
CA TYR A 499 -17.29 -9.03 -34.23
C TYR A 499 -16.34 -10.05 -33.60
N VAL A 500 -15.39 -10.53 -34.40
CA VAL A 500 -14.32 -11.43 -33.97
C VAL A 500 -13.00 -10.65 -34.01
N PRO A 501 -12.33 -10.41 -32.85
CA PRO A 501 -11.14 -9.57 -32.79
C PRO A 501 -10.01 -9.98 -33.74
N ARG A 502 -9.72 -11.28 -33.84
CA ARG A 502 -8.70 -11.84 -34.75
C ARG A 502 -9.03 -11.70 -36.24
N GLU A 503 -10.27 -11.35 -36.58
CA GLU A 503 -10.73 -11.11 -37.96
C GLU A 503 -10.99 -9.61 -38.21
N SER A 504 -10.53 -8.75 -37.30
CA SER A 504 -10.75 -7.31 -37.37
C SER A 504 -10.16 -6.69 -38.64
N GLU A 505 -10.98 -5.91 -39.35
CA GLU A 505 -10.56 -5.16 -40.53
C GLU A 505 -9.95 -3.82 -40.11
N THR A 506 -8.65 -3.64 -40.39
CA THR A 506 -7.91 -2.45 -39.96
C THR A 506 -8.36 -1.21 -40.72
N ILE A 507 -8.72 -0.16 -39.98
CA ILE A 507 -8.99 1.16 -40.57
C ILE A 507 -7.69 1.83 -41.02
N ARG A 508 -7.76 2.63 -42.09
CA ARG A 508 -6.59 3.39 -42.57
C ARG A 508 -6.13 4.40 -41.51
N ASN A 509 -4.81 4.50 -41.35
CA ASN A 509 -4.13 5.42 -40.42
C ASN A 509 -4.64 5.26 -38.98
N TRP A 510 -4.86 4.02 -38.54
CA TRP A 510 -5.41 3.74 -37.21
C TRP A 510 -4.51 4.33 -36.10
N GLU A 511 -3.18 4.25 -36.26
CA GLU A 511 -2.19 4.81 -35.31
C GLU A 511 -2.43 6.30 -35.09
N SER A 512 -2.47 7.08 -36.18
CA SER A 512 -2.67 8.53 -36.12
C SER A 512 -4.02 8.92 -35.51
N ARG A 513 -5.07 8.11 -35.70
CA ARG A 513 -6.38 8.34 -35.06
C ARG A 513 -6.30 8.14 -33.55
N TRP A 514 -5.58 7.12 -33.09
CA TRP A 514 -5.38 6.87 -31.65
C TRP A 514 -4.42 7.86 -31.00
N GLU A 515 -3.36 8.28 -31.69
CA GLU A 515 -2.49 9.39 -31.26
C GLU A 515 -3.30 10.67 -31.06
N LYS A 516 -4.22 10.98 -31.97
CA LYS A 516 -5.12 12.12 -31.82
C LYS A 516 -6.01 11.98 -30.57
N MET A 517 -6.60 10.80 -30.34
CA MET A 517 -7.40 10.55 -29.13
C MET A 517 -6.58 10.71 -27.86
N ARG A 518 -5.35 10.17 -27.83
CA ARG A 518 -4.39 10.34 -26.75
C ARG A 518 -4.16 11.83 -26.43
N GLU A 519 -3.91 12.66 -27.44
CA GLU A 519 -3.73 14.09 -27.24
C GLU A 519 -4.99 14.79 -26.69
N HIS A 520 -6.19 14.37 -27.10
CA HIS A 520 -7.43 14.93 -26.56
C HIS A 520 -7.59 14.61 -25.07
N PHE A 521 -7.34 13.37 -24.66
CA PHE A 521 -7.33 13.00 -23.24
C PHE A 521 -6.22 13.71 -22.46
N ASP A 522 -5.03 13.87 -23.05
CA ASP A 522 -3.89 14.56 -22.44
C ASP A 522 -4.22 16.03 -22.16
N ARG A 523 -4.78 16.76 -23.14
CA ARG A 523 -5.26 18.15 -22.96
C ARG A 523 -6.30 18.25 -21.84
N MET A 524 -7.19 17.27 -21.74
CA MET A 524 -8.25 17.24 -20.73
C MET A 524 -7.72 16.94 -19.32
N ALA A 525 -6.69 16.11 -19.19
CA ALA A 525 -6.15 15.68 -17.91
C ALA A 525 -5.64 16.83 -17.02
N PHE A 526 -5.21 17.94 -17.63
CA PHE A 526 -4.68 19.11 -16.91
C PHE A 526 -5.75 20.12 -16.48
N VAL A 527 -6.84 20.24 -17.24
CA VAL A 527 -7.85 21.29 -17.02
C VAL A 527 -9.09 20.80 -16.27
N THR A 528 -9.25 19.48 -16.13
CA THR A 528 -10.46 18.87 -15.55
C THR A 528 -10.21 18.17 -14.22
N ARG A 529 -11.26 18.09 -13.38
CA ARG A 529 -11.24 17.35 -12.12
C ARG A 529 -11.13 15.84 -12.35
N PRO A 530 -10.45 15.08 -11.47
CA PRO A 530 -10.42 13.63 -11.55
C PRO A 530 -11.82 13.01 -11.47
N ILE A 531 -12.04 11.99 -12.30
CA ILE A 531 -13.24 11.14 -12.26
C ILE A 531 -12.84 9.72 -11.93
N GLU A 532 -13.46 9.18 -10.90
CA GLU A 532 -13.35 7.77 -10.54
C GLU A 532 -14.39 6.97 -11.32
N CYS A 533 -13.99 5.81 -11.84
CA CYS A 533 -14.88 4.88 -12.53
C CYS A 533 -14.83 3.53 -11.83
N THR A 534 -15.99 3.03 -11.42
CA THR A 534 -16.16 1.67 -10.89
C THR A 534 -16.90 0.83 -11.92
N MET A 535 -16.31 -0.31 -12.29
CA MET A 535 -16.99 -1.32 -13.10
C MET A 535 -17.54 -2.41 -12.19
N LEU A 536 -18.81 -2.74 -12.36
CA LEU A 536 -19.46 -3.94 -11.83
C LEU A 536 -19.70 -4.91 -12.96
N GLN A 537 -19.21 -6.14 -12.83
CA GLN A 537 -19.42 -7.24 -13.75
C GLN A 537 -20.29 -8.30 -13.06
N ASN A 538 -21.46 -8.59 -13.61
CA ASN A 538 -22.37 -9.63 -13.14
C ASN A 538 -22.29 -10.84 -14.06
N ARG A 539 -22.24 -12.04 -13.48
CA ARG A 539 -22.36 -13.29 -14.22
C ARG A 539 -23.83 -13.62 -14.48
N VAL A 540 -24.14 -14.16 -15.66
CA VAL A 540 -25.48 -14.56 -16.09
C VAL A 540 -25.50 -16.07 -16.41
N PRO A 541 -26.45 -16.86 -15.91
CA PRO A 541 -27.52 -16.46 -14.99
C PRO A 541 -26.98 -16.09 -13.60
N GLY A 542 -27.47 -14.97 -13.09
CA GLY A 542 -27.43 -14.67 -11.66
C GLY A 542 -28.77 -15.12 -11.10
N TYR A 543 -28.78 -16.15 -10.28
CA TYR A 543 -30.02 -16.57 -9.62
C TYR A 543 -30.44 -15.53 -8.58
N HIS A 544 -31.74 -15.39 -8.34
CA HIS A 544 -32.27 -14.48 -7.34
C HIS A 544 -31.73 -14.82 -5.94
N LEU A 545 -30.67 -14.12 -5.52
CA LEU A 545 -30.30 -14.01 -4.12
C LEU A 545 -31.31 -13.08 -3.47
N ASN A 546 -31.96 -13.53 -2.41
CA ASN A 546 -32.85 -12.68 -1.62
C ASN A 546 -32.42 -12.70 -0.14
N PRO A 547 -31.92 -11.57 0.41
CA PRO A 547 -31.62 -10.34 -0.30
C PRO A 547 -30.44 -10.52 -1.27
N LEU A 548 -30.42 -9.74 -2.35
CA LEU A 548 -29.20 -9.58 -3.17
C LEU A 548 -28.08 -9.10 -2.24
N PRO A 549 -26.80 -9.46 -2.48
CA PRO A 549 -25.69 -8.83 -1.79
C PRO A 549 -25.88 -7.31 -1.90
N GLU A 550 -25.83 -6.59 -0.78
CA GLU A 550 -25.94 -5.13 -0.85
C GLU A 550 -24.87 -4.62 -1.80
N LEU A 551 -25.30 -3.97 -2.88
CA LEU A 551 -24.41 -3.24 -3.75
C LEU A 551 -23.55 -2.34 -2.85
N PRO A 552 -22.20 -2.30 -3.03
CA PRO A 552 -21.36 -1.43 -2.24
C PRO A 552 -22.01 -0.06 -2.22
N SER A 553 -22.31 0.52 -1.05
CA SER A 553 -23.03 1.79 -1.02
C SER A 553 -22.23 2.83 -1.79
N PHE A 554 -22.65 3.11 -3.04
CA PHE A 554 -21.97 4.07 -3.87
C PHE A 554 -22.20 5.42 -3.18
N GLY A 555 -21.11 6.12 -2.83
CA GLY A 555 -21.20 7.43 -2.16
C GLY A 555 -22.13 8.38 -2.91
N LYS A 556 -22.67 9.39 -2.23
CA LYS A 556 -23.77 10.22 -2.72
C LYS A 556 -23.48 11.03 -4.02
N ASP A 557 -22.25 11.05 -4.52
CA ASP A 557 -21.81 11.87 -5.66
C ASP A 557 -21.60 11.07 -6.96
N VAL A 558 -22.64 10.35 -7.42
CA VAL A 558 -22.62 9.66 -8.73
C VAL A 558 -22.84 10.66 -9.85
N MET A 559 -21.90 10.72 -10.80
CA MET A 559 -21.94 11.62 -11.97
C MET A 559 -22.68 11.02 -13.17
N GLY A 560 -22.67 9.69 -13.30
CA GLY A 560 -23.30 9.00 -14.42
C GLY A 560 -23.18 7.49 -14.29
N MET A 561 -24.06 6.79 -14.99
CA MET A 561 -24.09 5.33 -15.04
C MET A 561 -24.41 4.89 -16.47
N GLY A 562 -23.83 3.76 -16.88
CA GLY A 562 -24.15 3.12 -18.16
C GLY A 562 -23.73 1.67 -18.22
N SER A 563 -24.08 1.02 -19.32
CA SER A 563 -23.78 -0.39 -19.57
C SER A 563 -22.77 -0.52 -20.69
N GLY A 564 -21.85 -1.47 -20.56
CA GLY A 564 -20.90 -1.84 -21.60
C GLY A 564 -21.09 -3.29 -22.01
N LEU A 565 -19.99 -4.05 -22.01
CA LEU A 565 -19.94 -5.37 -22.61
C LEU A 565 -20.95 -6.34 -21.97
N SER A 566 -21.75 -6.99 -22.82
CA SER A 566 -22.71 -8.01 -22.43
C SER A 566 -22.71 -9.24 -23.34
N ARG A 567 -23.01 -10.41 -22.77
CA ARG A 567 -23.15 -11.68 -23.49
C ARG A 567 -24.05 -12.65 -22.73
N GLU A 568 -24.93 -13.35 -23.46
CA GLU A 568 -25.82 -14.36 -22.89
C GLU A 568 -25.09 -15.70 -22.60
N PRO A 569 -25.56 -16.47 -21.59
CA PRO A 569 -25.08 -17.82 -21.35
C PRO A 569 -25.44 -18.75 -22.52
N ALA A 570 -24.63 -19.78 -22.74
CA ALA A 570 -24.84 -20.75 -23.81
C ALA A 570 -24.51 -22.17 -23.34
N GLU A 571 -25.30 -23.14 -23.77
CA GLU A 571 -25.05 -24.56 -23.53
C GLU A 571 -23.83 -25.04 -24.32
N LEU A 572 -23.02 -25.90 -23.69
CA LEU A 572 -21.84 -26.52 -24.27
C LEU A 572 -22.19 -27.90 -24.83
N VAL A 573 -21.83 -28.13 -26.08
CA VAL A 573 -22.03 -29.40 -26.79
C VAL A 573 -20.72 -29.88 -27.41
N THR A 574 -20.61 -31.17 -27.73
CA THR A 574 -19.51 -31.70 -28.54
C THR A 574 -19.64 -31.21 -29.98
N ARG A 575 -18.60 -31.41 -30.82
CA ARG A 575 -18.67 -31.05 -32.26
C ARG A 575 -19.80 -31.75 -33.02
N ASP A 576 -20.24 -32.91 -32.52
CA ASP A 576 -21.35 -33.68 -33.08
C ASP A 576 -22.72 -33.25 -32.53
N GLY A 577 -22.77 -32.19 -31.72
CA GLY A 577 -24.01 -31.63 -31.15
C GLY A 577 -24.53 -32.38 -29.92
N ILE A 578 -23.70 -33.20 -29.27
CA ILE A 578 -24.09 -33.95 -28.06
C ILE A 578 -23.88 -33.05 -26.84
N PRO A 579 -24.87 -32.88 -25.95
CA PRO A 579 -24.69 -32.12 -24.70
C PRO A 579 -23.51 -32.62 -23.88
N ILE A 580 -22.69 -31.69 -23.42
CA ILE A 580 -21.60 -31.99 -22.47
C ILE A 580 -22.19 -31.96 -21.08
N PHE A 581 -21.86 -32.95 -20.26
CA PHE A 581 -22.22 -32.95 -18.85
C PHE A 581 -21.09 -32.34 -18.01
N SER A 582 -21.49 -31.71 -16.92
CA SER A 582 -20.64 -30.97 -16.00
C SER A 582 -20.57 -31.68 -14.66
N ASP A 583 -19.41 -31.58 -13.99
CA ASP A 583 -19.21 -32.05 -12.62
C ASP A 583 -20.05 -31.27 -11.61
N PHE A 584 -20.59 -30.10 -11.98
CA PHE A 584 -21.57 -29.39 -11.18
C PHE A 584 -22.69 -28.73 -11.99
N PRO A 585 -23.95 -28.77 -11.49
CA PRO A 585 -25.05 -28.03 -12.09
C PRO A 585 -24.93 -26.54 -11.74
N ILE A 586 -25.10 -25.66 -12.73
CA ILE A 586 -25.37 -24.24 -12.49
C ILE A 586 -26.83 -24.03 -12.15
N ARG A 587 -27.16 -22.94 -11.46
CA ARG A 587 -28.56 -22.58 -11.17
C ARG A 587 -29.12 -21.61 -12.20
N ASP A 588 -30.40 -21.78 -12.53
CA ASP A 588 -31.15 -20.83 -13.36
C ASP A 588 -31.48 -19.53 -12.61
N ALA A 589 -32.11 -18.55 -13.27
CA ALA A 589 -32.45 -17.26 -12.66
C ALA A 589 -33.31 -17.36 -11.37
N VAL A 590 -34.03 -18.46 -11.16
CA VAL A 590 -34.86 -18.68 -9.96
C VAL A 590 -34.18 -19.58 -8.91
N GLY A 591 -32.95 -20.04 -9.16
CA GLY A 591 -32.15 -20.84 -8.23
C GLY A 591 -32.27 -22.36 -8.43
N THR A 592 -32.99 -22.81 -9.45
CA THR A 592 -33.16 -24.24 -9.78
C THR A 592 -31.91 -24.77 -10.46
N SER A 593 -31.39 -25.92 -10.02
CA SER A 593 -30.25 -26.57 -10.68
C SER A 593 -30.61 -27.00 -12.09
N ILE A 594 -29.83 -26.55 -13.08
CA ILE A 594 -29.95 -26.94 -14.48
C ILE A 594 -29.24 -28.27 -14.66
N ALA A 595 -30.01 -29.35 -14.60
CA ALA A 595 -29.54 -30.72 -14.68
C ALA A 595 -30.50 -31.61 -15.48
N ASN A 596 -30.02 -32.77 -15.92
CA ASN A 596 -30.86 -33.78 -16.56
C ASN A 596 -31.74 -34.51 -15.53
N SER A 597 -32.57 -35.47 -15.98
CA SER A 597 -33.44 -36.27 -15.10
C SER A 597 -32.69 -37.16 -14.10
N ALA A 598 -31.39 -37.42 -14.32
CA ALA A 598 -30.51 -38.14 -13.41
C ALA A 598 -29.79 -37.22 -12.40
N GLY A 599 -29.95 -35.90 -12.52
CA GLY A 599 -29.32 -34.91 -11.65
C GLY A 599 -27.92 -34.48 -12.09
N GLU A 600 -27.45 -34.92 -13.27
CA GLU A 600 -26.17 -34.49 -13.83
C GLU A 600 -26.31 -33.09 -14.44
N GLY A 601 -25.40 -32.19 -14.09
CA GLY A 601 -25.41 -30.82 -14.59
C GLY A 601 -25.09 -30.76 -16.09
N PHE A 602 -25.76 -29.87 -16.83
CA PHE A 602 -25.35 -29.59 -18.21
C PHE A 602 -24.10 -28.68 -18.21
N GLY A 603 -23.28 -28.80 -19.24
CA GLY A 603 -22.15 -27.92 -19.52
C GLY A 603 -22.65 -26.58 -20.05
N TRP A 604 -22.18 -25.49 -19.47
CA TRP A 604 -22.57 -24.13 -19.80
C TRP A 604 -21.38 -23.19 -19.82
N ARG A 605 -21.37 -22.29 -20.81
CA ARG A 605 -20.61 -21.05 -20.78
C ARG A 605 -21.44 -19.98 -20.08
N PHE A 606 -20.83 -19.32 -19.11
CA PHE A 606 -21.44 -18.22 -18.38
C PHE A 606 -21.57 -16.97 -19.26
N GLY A 607 -22.73 -16.34 -19.15
CA GLY A 607 -22.97 -15.00 -19.65
C GLY A 607 -22.38 -13.96 -18.70
N VAL A 608 -22.32 -12.71 -19.17
CA VAL A 608 -21.77 -11.59 -18.41
C VAL A 608 -22.50 -10.30 -18.79
N PHE A 609 -22.61 -9.41 -17.81
CA PHE A 609 -23.17 -8.08 -17.99
C PHE A 609 -22.38 -7.06 -17.17
N ARG A 610 -21.82 -6.03 -17.82
CA ARG A 610 -21.03 -4.98 -17.18
C ARG A 610 -21.78 -3.65 -17.06
N GLN A 611 -21.65 -3.03 -15.90
CA GLN A 611 -22.17 -1.71 -15.58
C GLN A 611 -21.06 -0.81 -15.03
N TYR A 612 -21.12 0.47 -15.38
CA TYR A 612 -20.14 1.47 -15.01
C TYR A 612 -20.78 2.56 -14.17
N TYR A 613 -20.07 2.99 -13.14
CA TYR A 613 -20.45 4.07 -12.26
C TYR A 613 -19.34 5.10 -12.23
N LYS A 614 -19.62 6.29 -12.77
CA LYS A 614 -18.73 7.46 -12.69
C LYS A 614 -19.05 8.25 -11.43
N ARG A 615 -18.03 8.67 -10.69
CA ARG A 615 -18.17 9.45 -9.46
C ARG A 615 -17.26 10.66 -9.51
N SER A 616 -17.64 11.73 -8.81
CA SER A 616 -16.69 12.82 -8.58
C SER A 616 -15.53 12.29 -7.77
N GLY A 617 -14.31 12.57 -8.24
CA GLY A 617 -13.15 12.53 -7.35
C GLY A 617 -13.35 13.49 -6.17
N PRO A 618 -12.59 13.32 -5.08
CA PRO A 618 -12.73 14.13 -3.88
C PRO A 618 -12.70 15.64 -4.19
N GLN A 619 -13.70 16.38 -3.70
CA GLN A 619 -13.76 17.84 -3.83
C GLN A 619 -12.73 18.47 -2.88
N TRP A 620 -11.61 18.91 -3.43
CA TRP A 620 -10.61 19.64 -2.66
C TRP A 620 -11.03 21.11 -2.54
N ALA A 621 -11.07 21.61 -1.31
CA ALA A 621 -11.49 22.98 -1.02
C ALA A 621 -10.60 24.00 -1.75
N GLY A 622 -11.16 24.73 -2.71
CA GLY A 622 -10.49 25.80 -3.46
C GLY A 622 -10.01 25.47 -4.88
N GLU A 623 -10.27 24.27 -5.43
CA GLU A 623 -9.90 23.97 -6.82
C GLU A 623 -10.83 24.63 -7.86
N ALA A 624 -10.24 25.40 -8.77
CA ALA A 624 -10.91 26.07 -9.89
C ALA A 624 -11.04 25.20 -11.16
N ARG A 625 -10.61 23.93 -11.14
CA ARG A 625 -10.72 23.03 -12.30
C ARG A 625 -12.16 22.67 -12.57
N GLU A 626 -12.53 22.65 -13.85
CA GLU A 626 -13.88 22.32 -14.29
C GLU A 626 -14.10 20.80 -14.22
N TYR A 627 -15.34 20.36 -14.02
CA TYR A 627 -15.65 18.96 -14.26
C TYR A 627 -15.55 18.68 -15.76
N PRO A 628 -15.01 17.53 -16.18
CA PRO A 628 -14.86 17.25 -17.61
C PRO A 628 -16.21 17.09 -18.33
N GLY A 629 -17.33 16.98 -17.61
CA GLY A 629 -18.68 17.03 -18.19
C GLY A 629 -18.89 15.97 -19.29
N PRO A 630 -19.74 16.26 -20.31
CA PRO A 630 -19.99 15.33 -21.42
C PRO A 630 -18.75 15.08 -22.30
N SER A 631 -17.69 15.89 -22.21
CA SER A 631 -16.51 15.75 -23.08
C SER A 631 -15.77 14.42 -22.92
N VAL A 632 -15.78 13.81 -21.73
CA VAL A 632 -15.23 12.45 -21.52
C VAL A 632 -16.07 11.42 -22.26
N ASP A 633 -17.39 11.57 -22.25
CA ASP A 633 -18.31 10.62 -22.88
C ASP A 633 -18.24 10.74 -24.40
N GLU A 634 -18.09 11.95 -24.93
CA GLU A 634 -17.84 12.20 -26.36
C GLU A 634 -16.54 11.54 -26.82
N LEU A 635 -15.43 11.73 -26.08
CA LEU A 635 -14.16 11.08 -26.40
C LEU A 635 -14.25 9.55 -26.27
N ALA A 636 -14.97 9.06 -25.26
CA ALA A 636 -15.20 7.62 -25.08
C ALA A 636 -16.03 7.04 -26.24
N ALA A 637 -17.06 7.75 -26.71
CA ALA A 637 -17.85 7.36 -27.88
C ALA A 637 -17.00 7.31 -29.16
N GLU A 638 -16.14 8.32 -29.38
CA GLU A 638 -15.19 8.30 -30.49
C GLU A 638 -14.24 7.10 -30.41
N CYS A 639 -13.64 6.85 -29.24
CA CYS A 639 -12.78 5.69 -29.02
C CYS A 639 -13.52 4.36 -29.25
N ALA A 640 -14.75 4.24 -28.75
CA ALA A 640 -15.58 3.05 -28.93
C ALA A 640 -15.80 2.73 -30.43
N SER A 641 -15.97 3.76 -31.26
CA SER A 641 -16.10 3.60 -32.72
C SER A 641 -14.81 3.11 -33.39
N LEU A 642 -13.64 3.47 -32.84
CA LEU A 642 -12.33 3.12 -33.39
C LEU A 642 -11.87 1.71 -33.02
N LEU A 643 -12.35 1.15 -31.89
CA LEU A 643 -11.95 -0.18 -31.40
C LEU A 643 -12.18 -1.28 -32.44
N TYR A 644 -13.29 -1.23 -33.18
CA TYR A 644 -13.61 -2.21 -34.23
C TYR A 644 -12.69 -2.14 -35.45
N GLY A 645 -11.86 -1.11 -35.56
CA GLY A 645 -10.93 -0.88 -36.66
C GLY A 645 -9.48 -1.18 -36.32
N LEU A 646 -9.18 -1.76 -35.15
CA LEU A 646 -7.82 -2.12 -34.77
C LEU A 646 -7.26 -3.24 -35.67
N PRO A 647 -5.93 -3.31 -35.86
CA PRO A 647 -5.28 -4.48 -36.44
C PRO A 647 -5.67 -5.77 -35.72
N ALA A 648 -5.91 -6.85 -36.46
CA ALA A 648 -6.39 -8.12 -35.93
C ALA A 648 -5.60 -8.63 -34.70
N GLU A 649 -4.27 -8.65 -34.78
CA GLU A 649 -3.41 -9.10 -33.67
C GLU A 649 -3.47 -8.18 -32.45
N LEU A 650 -3.61 -6.86 -32.68
CA LEU A 650 -3.77 -5.90 -31.59
C LEU A 650 -5.16 -6.01 -30.97
N ALA A 651 -6.21 -6.17 -31.79
CA ALA A 651 -7.57 -6.39 -31.33
C ALA A 651 -7.66 -7.69 -30.50
N GLU A 652 -7.04 -8.77 -30.96
CA GLU A 652 -6.93 -10.03 -30.21
C GLU A 652 -6.17 -9.86 -28.89
N SER A 653 -5.13 -9.02 -28.87
CA SER A 653 -4.39 -8.70 -27.65
C SER A 653 -5.21 -7.90 -26.63
N VAL A 654 -5.99 -6.90 -27.09
CA VAL A 654 -6.89 -6.13 -26.23
C VAL A 654 -8.00 -7.03 -25.69
N TRP A 655 -8.65 -7.79 -26.57
CA TRP A 655 -9.81 -8.64 -26.28
C TRP A 655 -9.44 -10.10 -26.01
N ARG A 656 -8.29 -10.35 -25.35
CA ARG A 656 -7.79 -11.71 -25.08
C ARG A 656 -8.79 -12.58 -24.32
N ASN A 657 -9.59 -11.98 -23.44
CA ASN A 657 -10.64 -12.65 -22.66
C ASN A 657 -11.93 -12.90 -23.45
N TRP A 658 -11.97 -12.47 -24.72
CA TRP A 658 -13.10 -12.56 -25.64
C TRP A 658 -12.69 -13.18 -27.00
N PRO A 659 -12.01 -14.34 -27.02
CA PRO A 659 -11.39 -14.87 -28.24
C PRO A 659 -12.39 -15.25 -29.35
N GLN A 660 -13.65 -15.53 -28.98
CA GLN A 660 -14.72 -15.89 -29.91
C GLN A 660 -15.59 -14.68 -30.32
N GLY A 661 -15.29 -13.49 -29.80
CA GLY A 661 -15.99 -12.26 -30.15
C GLY A 661 -17.27 -11.97 -29.37
N PHE A 662 -18.00 -10.97 -29.85
CA PHE A 662 -19.25 -10.46 -29.27
C PHE A 662 -20.06 -9.67 -30.32
N ASP A 663 -21.35 -9.45 -30.07
CA ASP A 663 -22.23 -8.71 -31.00
C ASP A 663 -21.97 -7.18 -30.91
N ARG A 664 -21.68 -6.55 -32.05
CA ARG A 664 -21.47 -5.09 -32.13
C ARG A 664 -22.70 -4.29 -31.73
N ARG A 665 -23.91 -4.77 -32.00
CA ARG A 665 -25.15 -4.04 -31.68
C ARG A 665 -25.34 -3.88 -30.18
N SER A 666 -25.14 -4.96 -29.44
CA SER A 666 -25.24 -4.99 -27.98
C SER A 666 -24.13 -4.20 -27.29
N ASN A 667 -23.02 -3.93 -27.99
CA ASN A 667 -21.80 -3.32 -27.45
C ASN A 667 -21.41 -2.07 -28.27
N SER A 668 -22.35 -1.16 -28.43
CA SER A 668 -22.22 0.08 -29.23
C SER A 668 -22.22 1.38 -28.40
N SER A 669 -22.25 1.27 -27.07
CA SER A 669 -22.23 2.42 -26.16
C SER A 669 -20.84 3.04 -26.02
N GLU A 670 -20.80 4.30 -25.57
CA GLU A 670 -19.57 5.01 -25.19
C GLU A 670 -18.78 4.29 -24.08
N TYR A 671 -19.48 3.52 -23.24
CA TYR A 671 -18.89 2.72 -22.17
C TYR A 671 -18.10 1.51 -22.68
N PHE A 672 -18.27 1.14 -23.96
CA PHE A 672 -17.45 0.10 -24.60
C PHE A 672 -15.96 0.48 -24.66
N TRP A 673 -15.64 1.79 -24.67
CA TRP A 673 -14.26 2.22 -24.48
C TRP A 673 -13.73 1.84 -23.10
N PHE A 674 -14.54 2.00 -22.05
CA PHE A 674 -14.12 1.64 -20.70
C PHE A 674 -13.92 0.13 -20.55
N ASP A 675 -14.67 -0.70 -21.26
CA ASP A 675 -14.38 -2.14 -21.34
C ASP A 675 -12.95 -2.39 -21.80
N ALA A 676 -12.51 -1.77 -22.91
CA ALA A 676 -11.14 -1.93 -23.40
C ALA A 676 -10.10 -1.43 -22.38
N VAL A 677 -10.37 -0.31 -21.69
CA VAL A 677 -9.49 0.21 -20.63
C VAL A 677 -9.36 -0.80 -19.48
N PHE A 678 -10.47 -1.39 -19.01
CA PHE A 678 -10.44 -2.40 -17.95
C PHE A 678 -9.81 -3.72 -18.41
N GLU A 679 -10.06 -4.18 -19.63
CA GLU A 679 -9.38 -5.38 -20.18
C GLU A 679 -7.86 -5.20 -20.19
N LEU A 680 -7.37 -4.03 -20.61
CA LEU A 680 -5.94 -3.73 -20.59
C LEU A 680 -5.41 -3.55 -19.16
N ALA A 681 -6.18 -2.94 -18.27
CA ALA A 681 -5.83 -2.77 -16.85
C ALA A 681 -5.64 -4.11 -16.13
N TRP A 682 -6.50 -5.08 -16.41
CA TRP A 682 -6.43 -6.41 -15.82
C TRP A 682 -5.28 -7.26 -16.36
N GLN A 683 -4.74 -6.91 -17.53
CA GLN A 683 -3.54 -7.54 -18.08
C GLN A 683 -2.24 -6.92 -17.54
N GLY A 684 -2.31 -5.76 -16.88
CA GLY A 684 -1.16 -5.07 -16.29
C GLY A 684 -0.66 -5.73 -15.02
N GLN A 685 0.60 -5.50 -14.66
CA GLN A 685 1.21 -5.99 -13.44
C GLN A 685 1.09 -4.95 -12.30
N PRO A 686 1.06 -5.38 -11.03
CA PRO A 686 1.10 -4.47 -9.89
C PRO A 686 2.29 -3.48 -10.01
N GLY A 687 1.97 -2.18 -10.01
CA GLY A 687 2.94 -1.11 -10.24
C GLY A 687 2.86 -0.44 -11.63
N ASP A 688 2.19 -1.06 -12.61
CA ASP A 688 1.90 -0.43 -13.88
C ASP A 688 0.90 0.72 -13.74
N ARG A 689 1.03 1.75 -14.59
CA ARG A 689 0.17 2.95 -14.55
C ARG A 689 -1.31 2.65 -14.81
N LEU A 690 -1.60 1.54 -15.49
CA LEU A 690 -2.95 1.13 -15.89
C LEU A 690 -3.52 0.00 -15.02
N HIS A 691 -2.72 -0.61 -14.14
CA HIS A 691 -3.12 -1.81 -13.40
C HIS A 691 -4.33 -1.56 -12.48
N ALA A 692 -5.28 -2.51 -12.47
CA ALA A 692 -6.44 -2.48 -11.60
C ALA A 692 -6.74 -3.87 -11.00
N ASP A 693 -7.02 -3.88 -9.69
CA ASP A 693 -7.39 -5.09 -8.96
C ASP A 693 -8.84 -5.52 -9.22
N ARG A 694 -9.09 -6.83 -9.20
CA ARG A 694 -10.43 -7.43 -9.29
C ARG A 694 -10.86 -7.92 -7.91
N TYR A 695 -12.08 -7.55 -7.51
CA TYR A 695 -12.60 -7.87 -6.20
C TYR A 695 -14.06 -8.35 -6.24
N ALA A 696 -14.43 -9.28 -5.37
CA ALA A 696 -15.83 -9.63 -5.13
C ALA A 696 -16.37 -8.82 -3.93
N PRO A 697 -17.53 -8.16 -4.04
CA PRO A 697 -18.12 -7.41 -2.95
C PRO A 697 -18.68 -8.32 -1.85
N VAL A 698 -18.61 -7.86 -0.61
CA VAL A 698 -19.25 -8.44 0.59
C VAL A 698 -19.89 -7.33 1.41
N GLU A 699 -20.74 -7.69 2.38
CA GLU A 699 -21.52 -6.73 3.20
C GLU A 699 -20.73 -5.52 3.71
N ASN A 700 -19.46 -5.69 4.14
CA ASN A 700 -18.64 -4.61 4.71
C ASN A 700 -17.25 -4.45 4.05
N GLY A 701 -17.11 -4.81 2.78
CA GLY A 701 -15.83 -4.70 2.08
C GLY A 701 -15.77 -5.47 0.77
N SER A 702 -14.58 -5.95 0.42
CA SER A 702 -14.37 -6.75 -0.77
C SER A 702 -13.24 -7.77 -0.58
N ILE A 703 -13.24 -8.81 -1.42
CA ILE A 703 -12.22 -9.86 -1.44
C ILE A 703 -11.50 -9.81 -2.78
N GLY A 704 -10.17 -9.75 -2.77
CA GLY A 704 -9.35 -9.85 -3.99
C GLY A 704 -9.50 -11.21 -4.66
N LEU A 705 -9.62 -11.21 -5.98
CA LEU A 705 -9.83 -12.41 -6.79
C LEU A 705 -8.53 -12.88 -7.45
N VAL A 706 -8.47 -14.17 -7.76
CA VAL A 706 -7.30 -14.80 -8.40
C VAL A 706 -7.68 -15.29 -9.80
N GLY A 707 -6.72 -15.17 -10.73
CA GLY A 707 -6.83 -15.67 -12.10
C GLY A 707 -6.99 -14.55 -13.12
N ASP A 708 -6.42 -14.76 -14.31
CA ASP A 708 -6.28 -13.71 -15.33
C ASP A 708 -7.41 -13.67 -16.37
N GLY A 709 -8.30 -14.66 -16.35
CA GLY A 709 -9.44 -14.77 -17.28
C GLY A 709 -10.59 -13.79 -17.03
N LEU A 710 -11.65 -13.94 -17.82
CA LEU A 710 -12.88 -13.16 -17.75
C LEU A 710 -13.64 -13.36 -16.43
N PHE A 711 -13.55 -14.56 -15.85
CA PHE A 711 -14.23 -14.95 -14.61
C PHE A 711 -13.22 -15.39 -13.54
N PRO A 712 -12.50 -14.46 -12.92
CA PRO A 712 -11.58 -14.76 -11.82
C PRO A 712 -12.31 -15.44 -10.65
N ARG A 713 -11.57 -16.24 -9.89
CA ARG A 713 -12.10 -17.10 -8.82
C ARG A 713 -11.74 -16.57 -7.45
N LEU A 714 -12.52 -17.00 -6.47
CA LEU A 714 -12.14 -16.85 -5.07
C LEU A 714 -10.87 -17.66 -4.79
N PRO A 715 -9.92 -17.10 -4.02
CA PRO A 715 -8.77 -17.87 -3.60
C PRO A 715 -9.15 -19.07 -2.72
N SER A 716 -8.33 -20.11 -2.74
CA SER A 716 -8.60 -21.43 -2.13
C SER A 716 -8.53 -21.47 -0.59
N PHE A 717 -8.22 -20.36 0.07
CA PHE A 717 -8.12 -20.32 1.53
C PHE A 717 -9.50 -20.19 2.21
N LYS A 718 -9.64 -20.78 3.40
CA LYS A 718 -10.86 -20.65 4.20
C LYS A 718 -11.03 -19.22 4.66
N PHE A 719 -11.96 -18.50 4.04
CA PHE A 719 -12.47 -17.24 4.57
C PHE A 719 -13.06 -17.52 5.96
N GLY A 720 -12.85 -16.62 6.92
CA GLY A 720 -13.49 -16.69 8.24
C GLY A 720 -15.02 -16.57 8.13
N LYS A 721 -15.69 -15.89 9.06
CA LYS A 721 -17.16 -15.71 9.03
C LYS A 721 -17.70 -14.94 7.81
N MET A 722 -16.87 -14.47 6.87
CA MET A 722 -17.25 -13.76 5.64
C MET A 722 -17.83 -14.73 4.61
N ARG A 723 -19.03 -14.42 4.11
CA ARG A 723 -19.72 -15.17 3.05
C ARG A 723 -19.71 -14.34 1.77
N VAL A 724 -19.10 -14.85 0.71
CA VAL A 724 -19.24 -14.32 -0.66
C VAL A 724 -20.25 -15.19 -1.39
N ALA A 725 -21.19 -14.59 -2.11
CA ALA A 725 -22.07 -15.35 -2.99
C ALA A 725 -21.28 -15.85 -4.21
N HIS A 726 -21.16 -17.17 -4.32
CA HIS A 726 -20.45 -17.82 -5.42
C HIS A 726 -21.06 -19.19 -5.74
N GLU A 727 -20.80 -19.69 -6.95
CA GLU A 727 -21.00 -21.10 -7.31
C GLU A 727 -19.63 -21.71 -7.56
N TYR A 728 -19.24 -22.70 -6.74
CA TYR A 728 -17.98 -23.43 -6.90
C TYR A 728 -16.72 -22.55 -7.08
N GLY A 729 -16.66 -21.45 -6.32
CA GLY A 729 -15.55 -20.49 -6.37
C GLY A 729 -15.69 -19.37 -7.41
N HIS A 730 -16.71 -19.39 -8.28
CA HIS A 730 -17.02 -18.30 -9.21
C HIS A 730 -17.98 -17.29 -8.57
N PRO A 731 -17.54 -16.04 -8.28
CA PRO A 731 -18.41 -15.01 -7.76
C PRO A 731 -19.56 -14.69 -8.72
N ILE A 732 -20.73 -14.38 -8.16
CA ILE A 732 -21.87 -13.88 -8.97
C ILE A 732 -21.59 -12.46 -9.49
N GLN A 733 -20.85 -11.68 -8.71
CA GLN A 733 -20.51 -10.29 -9.02
C GLN A 733 -19.02 -10.04 -8.76
N ILE A 734 -18.41 -9.32 -9.68
CA ILE A 734 -17.01 -8.88 -9.65
C ILE A 734 -17.01 -7.37 -9.82
N ALA A 735 -16.06 -6.69 -9.21
CA ALA A 735 -15.91 -5.26 -9.30
C ALA A 735 -14.44 -4.87 -9.46
N SER A 736 -14.22 -3.71 -10.08
CA SER A 736 -12.90 -3.13 -10.35
C SER A 736 -13.01 -1.61 -10.34
N THR A 737 -11.96 -0.91 -9.91
CA THR A 737 -11.96 0.57 -9.83
C THR A 737 -10.77 1.20 -10.54
N LEU A 738 -11.03 2.30 -11.25
CA LEU A 738 -10.02 3.21 -11.76
C LEU A 738 -10.18 4.57 -11.08
N LYS A 739 -9.13 5.02 -10.38
CA LYS A 739 -9.13 6.29 -9.62
C LYS A 739 -9.14 7.54 -10.50
N ASN A 740 -8.74 7.43 -11.76
CA ASN A 740 -8.81 8.52 -12.72
C ASN A 740 -8.96 7.95 -14.14
N ILE A 741 -10.20 7.92 -14.65
CA ILE A 741 -10.52 7.32 -15.95
C ILE A 741 -9.86 8.04 -17.14
N VAL A 742 -9.57 9.34 -17.01
CA VAL A 742 -8.88 10.13 -18.04
C VAL A 742 -7.43 9.70 -18.16
N LEU A 743 -6.72 9.61 -17.04
CA LEU A 743 -5.32 9.13 -17.03
C LEU A 743 -5.22 7.65 -17.42
N ALA A 744 -6.18 6.84 -16.99
CA ALA A 744 -6.26 5.43 -17.40
C ALA A 744 -6.47 5.32 -18.91
N SER A 745 -7.28 6.18 -19.52
CA SER A 745 -7.47 6.20 -20.98
C SER A 745 -6.17 6.53 -21.72
N ILE A 746 -5.39 7.52 -21.24
CA ILE A 746 -4.06 7.84 -21.83
C ILE A 746 -3.14 6.62 -21.75
N ALA A 747 -3.04 6.00 -20.57
CA ALA A 747 -2.19 4.83 -20.38
C ALA A 747 -2.62 3.63 -21.22
N ALA A 748 -3.93 3.40 -21.39
CA ALA A 748 -4.47 2.36 -22.26
C ALA A 748 -4.11 2.58 -23.72
N ILE A 749 -4.21 3.83 -24.22
CA ILE A 749 -3.83 4.17 -25.59
C ILE A 749 -2.31 4.00 -25.79
N ASP A 750 -1.49 4.43 -24.84
CA ASP A 750 -0.03 4.22 -24.88
C ASP A 750 0.32 2.72 -24.99
N VAL A 751 -0.35 1.87 -24.20
CA VAL A 751 -0.17 0.41 -24.25
C VAL A 751 -0.61 -0.15 -25.61
N MET A 752 -1.75 0.29 -26.15
CA MET A 752 -2.22 -0.19 -27.47
C MET A 752 -1.25 0.19 -28.59
N LEU A 753 -0.76 1.43 -28.59
CA LEU A 753 0.21 1.91 -29.59
C LEU A 753 1.53 1.14 -29.49
N ASP A 754 2.09 0.97 -28.28
CA ASP A 754 3.32 0.20 -28.05
C ASP A 754 3.19 -1.25 -28.53
N ARG A 755 2.07 -1.92 -28.19
CA ARG A 755 1.78 -3.28 -28.69
C ARG A 755 1.68 -3.30 -30.22
N GLY A 756 1.00 -2.32 -30.82
CA GLY A 756 0.89 -2.20 -32.27
C GLY A 756 2.23 -2.01 -32.98
N PHE A 757 3.12 -1.18 -32.44
CA PHE A 757 4.46 -0.98 -33.00
C PHE A 757 5.31 -2.25 -32.95
N LYS A 758 5.30 -2.97 -31.81
CA LYS A 758 6.02 -4.25 -31.69
C LYS A 758 5.56 -5.28 -32.71
N ILE A 759 4.24 -5.41 -32.89
CA ILE A 759 3.64 -6.30 -33.88
C ILE A 759 4.11 -5.94 -35.31
N ALA A 760 4.19 -4.65 -35.63
CA ALA A 760 4.66 -4.19 -36.94
C ALA A 760 6.16 -4.49 -37.17
N GLU A 761 7.01 -4.33 -36.16
CA GLU A 761 8.45 -4.65 -36.22
C GLU A 761 8.71 -6.15 -36.41
N GLU A 762 7.95 -7.01 -35.73
CA GLU A 762 8.03 -8.47 -35.87
C GLU A 762 7.67 -8.92 -37.29
N LYS A 763 6.65 -8.31 -37.90
CA LYS A 763 6.26 -8.56 -39.31
C LYS A 763 7.25 -8.02 -40.32
N GLY A 764 7.92 -6.90 -40.02
CA GLY A 764 8.97 -6.33 -40.85
C GLY A 764 10.25 -7.17 -40.85
N SER A 765 10.54 -7.88 -39.76
CA SER A 765 11.72 -8.74 -39.61
C SER A 765 11.52 -10.16 -40.18
N ALA A 766 10.28 -10.56 -40.45
CA ALA A 766 9.91 -11.86 -41.03
C ALA A 766 9.73 -11.84 -42.56
N LYS A 767 9.96 -10.70 -43.22
CA LYS A 767 10.05 -10.53 -44.68
C LYS A 767 11.49 -10.37 -45.11
#